data_AF-A0A5D0S2R3-F1
#
_entry.id   AF-A0A5D0S2R3-F1
#
_cell.length_a   1.000
_cell.length_b   1.000
_cell.length_c   1.000
_cell.angle_alpha   90.00
_cell.angle_beta   90.00
_cell.angle_gamma   90.00
#
_symmetry.space_group_name_H-M   'P 1'
#
loop_
_entity.id
_entity.type
_entity.pdbx_description
1 polymer ?
#
loop_
_entity_poly.entity_id
_entity_poly.type
_entity_poly.pdbx_seq_one_letter_code
_entity_poly.pdbx_strand_id
1 'polypeptide(L)'
;MIEDIAAGGPTSRRLFIYNGGFLSRRIRRILTLSGYALRLGKPGADDLIGVWGHSPTAHRGEAMSRHSGAGLLRVEDAFLRSVHPGRSGSPPLGLHLDTRGVHFDSSHPSDLELLLAKHPLDDTALLNRARDAMVRIRRNHLSKYNAFDPAAPIPDPGYVLVIDQTRGDASIRLGNGSESMFAEMLAFAQIEHPGKKILIKTHPETQSGYKTGHYDESVQDGRTHLFTDPVSPQALLEGAIAVYTVTSQIGFEAICAGHRPRVFGQPFYGGWGLSDDENPVPRRERRLTRAQLFAAAMILYPKWYDPFRDRLCSLEDALSILESQVRAWRDDHRGHVASGMRLWKRGPLQKVFGQSKPLIFENDPTRASAKATATGRSLLIWAGKETHAHSAARIFRVEDGFLRSRGLGADLIPPLSLVTDDLGIYYDPTRPSRLERLIGLSVGLTPSEIQQSESIIAAITRQNLSKYNIGRDTYPDLGKGLRILVPGQVEDDASIRSGCSDCRTNLDLLRRARQAHPDAIIVYKPHPDVEKGLRMGNVAEVEAHKYADHIARDTDPTRLIDACDHIWTMTSLLGFEALLRGKSVTCLGVPFYAGWGLTDELAPTPERRSARPTLAQLAHAVLIGYPRYHDPVTNAPCPVEVVIDRLTHGPLPRPGPGNRLLAKLQGVFASRAALWR
;
A
#
# COMPACT_ATOMS: atom_id res chain seq x y z
N MET A 1 20.63 33.56 -4.69
CA MET A 1 20.04 34.79 -4.12
C MET A 1 18.73 34.41 -3.47
N ILE A 2 18.69 34.58 -2.15
CA ILE A 2 17.52 34.42 -1.31
C ILE A 2 16.93 35.83 -1.22
N GLU A 3 15.73 36.04 -1.76
CA GLU A 3 14.98 37.28 -1.59
C GLU A 3 13.53 36.96 -1.20
N ASP A 4 13.16 37.52 -0.05
CA ASP A 4 11.85 37.94 0.45
C ASP A 4 10.59 37.13 0.11
N ILE A 5 10.18 36.34 1.10
CA ILE A 5 8.78 35.90 1.26
C ILE A 5 8.00 37.05 1.88
N ALA A 6 7.51 37.96 1.04
CA ALA A 6 6.50 38.93 1.41
C ALA A 6 5.13 38.24 1.57
N ALA A 7 4.43 38.58 2.66
CA ALA A 7 3.14 38.05 3.05
C ALA A 7 2.02 38.41 2.04
N GLY A 8 1.62 37.41 1.25
CA GLY A 8 0.39 37.41 0.46
C GLY A 8 0.08 35.97 0.06
N GLY A 9 -1.03 35.41 0.55
CA GLY A 9 -1.45 34.08 0.11
C GLY A 9 -1.56 34.06 -1.43
N PRO A 10 -1.17 32.98 -2.12
CA PRO A 10 -1.14 32.97 -3.58
C PRO A 10 -2.54 33.26 -4.11
N THR A 11 -2.70 34.37 -4.83
CA THR A 11 -3.93 34.70 -5.55
C THR A 11 -4.28 33.56 -6.48
N SER A 12 -5.41 32.90 -6.24
CA SER A 12 -5.86 31.76 -7.04
C SER A 12 -5.99 32.15 -8.51
N ARG A 13 -5.26 31.46 -9.39
CA ARG A 13 -5.26 31.71 -10.84
C ARG A 13 -6.58 31.26 -11.44
N ARG A 14 -7.27 32.12 -12.21
CA ARG A 14 -8.53 31.75 -12.86
C ARG A 14 -8.24 30.79 -14.01
N LEU A 15 -8.92 29.64 -14.02
CA LEU A 15 -8.77 28.59 -15.02
C LEU A 15 -10.12 28.30 -15.69
N PHE A 16 -10.31 28.77 -16.91
CA PHE A 16 -11.53 28.57 -17.68
C PHE A 16 -11.52 27.20 -18.34
N ILE A 17 -12.64 26.47 -18.27
CA ILE A 17 -12.74 25.11 -18.83
C ILE A 17 -13.87 25.01 -19.87
N TYR A 18 -13.61 24.24 -20.93
CA TYR A 18 -14.56 23.98 -22.03
C TYR A 18 -14.79 22.48 -22.26
N ASN A 19 -14.43 21.66 -21.28
CA ASN A 19 -14.57 20.20 -21.29
C ASN A 19 -15.09 19.72 -19.92
N GLY A 20 -16.16 18.92 -19.93
CA GLY A 20 -16.78 18.35 -18.72
C GLY A 20 -15.87 17.41 -17.92
N GLY A 21 -14.80 16.87 -18.51
CA GLY A 21 -13.83 16.02 -17.79
C GLY A 21 -13.20 16.70 -16.57
N PHE A 22 -13.05 18.03 -16.60
CA PHE A 22 -12.54 18.84 -15.49
C PHE A 22 -13.52 18.92 -14.30
N LEU A 23 -14.78 18.55 -14.48
CA LEU A 23 -15.79 18.52 -13.43
C LEU A 23 -15.70 17.26 -12.55
N SER A 24 -14.88 16.28 -12.92
CA SER A 24 -14.55 15.15 -12.05
C SER A 24 -14.06 15.64 -10.68
N ARG A 25 -14.65 15.10 -9.61
CA ARG A 25 -14.35 15.52 -8.23
C ARG A 25 -12.85 15.46 -7.93
N ARG A 26 -12.16 14.43 -8.43
CA ARG A 26 -10.71 14.23 -8.25
C ARG A 26 -9.91 15.30 -8.96
N ILE A 27 -10.14 15.47 -10.27
CA ILE A 27 -9.39 16.41 -11.12
C ILE A 27 -9.57 17.84 -10.63
N ARG A 28 -10.83 18.26 -10.39
CA ARG A 28 -11.14 19.58 -9.84
C ARG A 28 -10.41 19.85 -8.54
N ARG A 29 -10.33 18.86 -7.65
CA ARG A 29 -9.69 19.04 -6.34
C ARG A 29 -8.18 19.22 -6.46
N ILE A 30 -7.51 18.41 -7.29
CA ILE A 30 -6.06 18.55 -7.56
C ILE A 30 -5.74 19.93 -8.14
N LEU A 31 -6.53 20.40 -9.11
CA LEU A 31 -6.36 21.73 -9.70
C LEU A 31 -6.56 22.85 -8.66
N THR A 32 -7.59 22.75 -7.83
CA THR A 32 -7.87 23.71 -6.76
C THR A 32 -6.71 23.80 -5.77
N LEU A 33 -6.21 22.64 -5.31
CA LEU A 33 -5.08 22.57 -4.39
C LEU A 33 -3.76 23.03 -5.05
N SER A 34 -3.67 22.96 -6.37
CA SER A 34 -2.55 23.49 -7.16
C SER A 34 -2.66 24.99 -7.46
N GLY A 35 -3.65 25.67 -6.87
CA GLY A 35 -3.84 27.12 -6.98
C GLY A 35 -4.63 27.57 -8.22
N TYR A 36 -5.43 26.68 -8.84
CA TYR A 36 -6.28 27.01 -9.99
C TYR A 36 -7.77 27.00 -9.60
N ALA A 37 -8.42 28.15 -9.73
CA ALA A 37 -9.86 28.29 -9.56
C ALA A 37 -10.59 28.04 -10.88
N LEU A 38 -11.31 26.92 -10.96
CA LEU A 38 -12.09 26.58 -12.15
C LEU A 38 -13.22 27.61 -12.36
N ARG A 39 -13.31 28.15 -13.57
CA ARG A 39 -14.33 29.10 -14.02
C ARG A 39 -15.02 28.62 -15.30
N LEU A 40 -16.26 29.04 -15.46
CA LEU A 40 -17.00 28.99 -16.73
C LEU A 40 -17.14 30.43 -17.23
N GLY A 41 -17.34 30.60 -18.54
CA GLY A 41 -17.52 31.92 -19.16
C GLY A 41 -16.40 32.26 -20.15
N LYS A 42 -16.16 33.56 -20.35
CA LYS A 42 -15.14 34.08 -21.26
C LYS A 42 -13.89 34.55 -20.48
N PRO A 43 -12.68 34.02 -20.78
CA PRO A 43 -11.43 34.46 -20.17
C PRO A 43 -10.99 35.83 -20.70
N GLY A 44 -10.27 36.58 -19.88
CA GLY A 44 -9.45 37.72 -20.30
C GLY A 44 -8.03 37.28 -20.68
N ALA A 45 -7.22 38.20 -21.20
CA ALA A 45 -5.85 37.91 -21.66
C ALA A 45 -4.91 37.42 -20.54
N ASP A 46 -5.11 37.87 -19.31
CA ASP A 46 -4.30 37.45 -18.15
C ASP A 46 -4.77 36.13 -17.50
N ASP A 47 -5.82 35.50 -18.04
CA ASP A 47 -6.37 34.25 -17.54
C ASP A 47 -5.71 33.02 -18.16
N LEU A 48 -6.03 31.85 -17.59
CA LEU A 48 -5.66 30.55 -18.15
C LEU A 48 -6.89 29.79 -18.63
N ILE A 49 -6.70 28.98 -19.66
CA ILE A 49 -7.68 28.02 -20.18
C ILE A 49 -7.15 26.61 -19.98
N GLY A 50 -7.92 25.77 -19.28
CA GLY A 50 -7.60 24.36 -19.05
C GLY A 50 -8.01 23.50 -20.23
N VAL A 51 -7.05 22.75 -20.78
CA VAL A 51 -7.27 21.76 -21.85
C VAL A 51 -6.71 20.40 -21.42
N TRP A 52 -7.41 19.32 -21.73
CA TRP A 52 -6.93 17.97 -21.44
C TRP A 52 -6.03 17.50 -22.58
N GLY A 53 -4.73 17.46 -22.34
CA GLY A 53 -3.68 17.15 -23.33
C GLY A 53 -4.00 17.70 -24.72
N HIS A 54 -4.02 16.80 -25.70
CA HIS A 54 -4.58 17.01 -27.05
C HIS A 54 -5.78 16.09 -27.30
N SER A 55 -6.69 16.02 -26.33
CA SER A 55 -7.95 15.30 -26.50
C SER A 55 -8.78 15.85 -27.68
N PRO A 56 -9.74 15.07 -28.24
CA PRO A 56 -10.59 15.51 -29.35
C PRO A 56 -11.36 16.81 -29.08
N THR A 57 -11.55 17.19 -27.81
CA THR A 57 -12.23 18.43 -27.40
C THR A 57 -11.28 19.57 -27.05
N ALA A 58 -9.96 19.35 -27.06
CA ALA A 58 -8.95 20.37 -26.74
C ALA A 58 -9.04 21.59 -27.68
N HIS A 59 -9.40 21.37 -28.95
CA HIS A 59 -9.56 22.42 -29.96
C HIS A 59 -10.50 23.56 -29.51
N ARG A 60 -11.48 23.28 -28.64
CA ARG A 60 -12.41 24.30 -28.11
C ARG A 60 -11.69 25.30 -27.20
N GLY A 61 -10.86 24.80 -26.30
CA GLY A 61 -10.06 25.64 -25.41
C GLY A 61 -8.93 26.36 -26.15
N GLU A 62 -8.29 25.69 -27.11
CA GLU A 62 -7.25 26.29 -27.97
C GLU A 62 -7.81 27.41 -28.85
N ALA A 63 -9.00 27.24 -29.43
CA ALA A 63 -9.68 28.29 -30.17
C ALA A 63 -10.01 29.50 -29.28
N MET A 64 -10.45 29.25 -28.04
CA MET A 64 -10.72 30.32 -27.09
C MET A 64 -9.45 31.04 -26.64
N SER A 65 -8.34 30.33 -26.44
CA SER A 65 -7.04 30.94 -26.14
C SER A 65 -6.62 31.89 -27.26
N ARG A 66 -6.70 31.45 -28.53
CA ARG A 66 -6.43 32.33 -29.69
C ARG A 66 -7.36 33.54 -29.75
N HIS A 67 -8.63 33.38 -29.39
CA HIS A 67 -9.60 34.49 -29.44
C HIS A 67 -9.44 35.50 -28.30
N SER A 68 -9.08 35.05 -27.10
CA SER A 68 -9.03 35.88 -25.89
C SER A 68 -7.63 36.41 -25.55
N GLY A 69 -6.58 35.80 -26.10
CA GLY A 69 -5.20 36.02 -25.68
C GLY A 69 -4.81 35.29 -24.40
N ALA A 70 -5.73 34.55 -23.76
CA ALA A 70 -5.48 33.82 -22.52
C ALA A 70 -4.46 32.68 -22.72
N GLY A 71 -3.64 32.43 -21.69
CA GLY A 71 -2.68 31.33 -21.69
C GLY A 71 -3.34 29.95 -21.62
N LEU A 72 -2.60 28.90 -21.98
CA LEU A 72 -3.06 27.51 -21.88
C LEU A 72 -2.43 26.81 -20.68
N LEU A 73 -3.24 26.00 -20.00
CA LEU A 73 -2.78 24.97 -19.07
C LEU A 73 -3.19 23.62 -19.63
N ARG A 74 -2.22 22.82 -20.07
CA ARG A 74 -2.46 21.44 -20.48
C ARG A 74 -2.41 20.54 -19.26
N VAL A 75 -3.47 19.77 -19.09
CA VAL A 75 -3.64 18.83 -17.98
C VAL A 75 -3.64 17.41 -18.52
N GLU A 76 -2.85 16.55 -17.90
CA GLU A 76 -2.76 15.12 -18.25
C GLU A 76 -2.68 14.25 -17.01
N ASP A 77 -2.98 12.97 -17.18
CA ASP A 77 -2.74 11.98 -16.13
C ASP A 77 -1.24 11.88 -15.81
N ALA A 78 -0.90 11.77 -14.53
CA ALA A 78 0.47 11.47 -14.13
C ALA A 78 0.92 10.06 -14.58
N PHE A 79 2.23 9.84 -14.64
CA PHE A 79 2.81 8.59 -15.13
C PHE A 79 2.45 7.36 -14.26
N LEU A 80 2.19 7.54 -12.96
CA LEU A 80 1.46 6.55 -12.14
C LEU A 80 0.03 7.05 -11.97
N ARG A 81 -0.94 6.23 -12.38
CA ARG A 81 -2.32 6.70 -12.44
C ARG A 81 -3.24 5.98 -11.47
N SER A 82 -3.39 4.67 -11.60
CA SER A 82 -4.42 3.91 -10.88
C SER A 82 -4.29 2.39 -11.09
N VAL A 83 -5.17 1.62 -10.45
CA VAL A 83 -5.31 0.18 -10.72
C VAL A 83 -5.80 -0.07 -12.15
N HIS A 84 -6.96 0.48 -12.54
CA HIS A 84 -7.51 0.32 -13.88
C HIS A 84 -7.29 1.57 -14.75
N PRO A 85 -7.43 1.46 -16.09
CA PRO A 85 -7.52 2.61 -16.98
C PRO A 85 -8.58 3.63 -16.60
N GLY A 86 -8.40 4.88 -17.02
CA GLY A 86 -9.33 5.98 -16.68
C GLY A 86 -10.74 5.77 -17.18
N ARG A 87 -10.89 5.15 -18.35
CA ARG A 87 -12.19 4.80 -18.94
C ARG A 87 -12.96 3.76 -18.12
N SER A 88 -12.28 3.02 -17.24
CA SER A 88 -12.90 2.08 -16.29
C SER A 88 -13.37 2.77 -14.99
N GLY A 89 -13.35 4.10 -14.92
CA GLY A 89 -13.87 4.87 -13.78
C GLY A 89 -12.88 5.07 -12.62
N SER A 90 -11.63 4.58 -12.75
CA SER A 90 -10.61 4.79 -11.72
C SER A 90 -10.12 6.25 -11.71
N PRO A 91 -10.15 6.94 -10.55
CA PRO A 91 -9.65 8.31 -10.44
C PRO A 91 -8.12 8.35 -10.56
N PRO A 92 -7.53 9.43 -11.10
CA PRO A 92 -6.08 9.58 -11.14
C PRO A 92 -5.49 9.88 -9.76
N LEU A 93 -4.29 9.35 -9.52
CA LEU A 93 -3.47 9.56 -8.33
C LEU A 93 -2.71 10.90 -8.35
N GLY A 94 -2.46 11.44 -9.53
CA GLY A 94 -1.82 12.73 -9.74
C GLY A 94 -2.06 13.27 -11.15
N LEU A 95 -1.69 14.53 -11.38
CA LEU A 95 -1.81 15.20 -12.67
C LEU A 95 -0.49 15.85 -13.09
N HIS A 96 -0.24 15.90 -14.39
CA HIS A 96 0.70 16.83 -15.01
C HIS A 96 -0.03 18.13 -15.31
N LEU A 97 0.53 19.26 -14.88
CA LEU A 97 -0.01 20.61 -15.10
C LEU A 97 1.05 21.41 -15.84
N ASP A 98 0.89 21.54 -17.16
CA ASP A 98 1.92 22.09 -18.04
C ASP A 98 1.45 23.40 -18.67
N THR A 99 2.23 24.46 -18.49
CA THR A 99 1.93 25.82 -18.92
C THR A 99 2.62 26.21 -20.24
N ARG A 100 3.57 25.41 -20.70
CA ARG A 100 4.33 25.67 -21.95
C ARG A 100 3.91 24.75 -23.08
N GLY A 101 3.44 23.55 -22.76
CA GLY A 101 3.11 22.54 -23.74
C GLY A 101 2.48 21.32 -23.10
N VAL A 102 2.88 20.14 -23.55
CA VAL A 102 2.59 18.87 -22.89
C VAL A 102 3.77 17.94 -23.11
N HIS A 103 4.10 17.10 -22.13
CA HIS A 103 5.31 16.28 -22.15
C HIS A 103 5.54 15.44 -23.43
N PHE A 104 4.47 14.99 -24.11
CA PHE A 104 4.59 14.18 -25.33
C PHE A 104 4.60 15.01 -26.64
N ASP A 105 4.50 16.34 -26.58
CA ASP A 105 4.66 17.19 -27.75
C ASP A 105 6.12 17.59 -27.91
N SER A 106 6.71 17.10 -28.99
CA SER A 106 8.11 17.30 -29.34
C SER A 106 8.33 18.54 -30.22
N SER A 107 7.27 19.18 -30.74
CA SER A 107 7.39 20.33 -31.64
C SER A 107 7.88 21.60 -30.94
N HIS A 108 7.65 21.71 -29.63
CA HIS A 108 8.12 22.82 -28.79
C HIS A 108 8.45 22.34 -27.36
N PRO A 109 9.20 23.13 -26.57
CA PRO A 109 9.48 22.76 -25.18
C PRO A 109 8.21 22.65 -24.32
N SER A 110 8.22 21.68 -23.40
CA SER A 110 7.25 21.52 -22.32
C SER A 110 7.85 21.92 -20.97
N ASP A 111 7.03 22.05 -19.91
CA ASP A 111 7.55 22.29 -18.56
C ASP A 111 8.47 21.15 -18.09
N LEU A 112 8.15 19.89 -18.47
CA LEU A 112 9.02 18.75 -18.19
C LEU A 112 10.34 18.83 -18.97
N GLU A 113 10.30 19.19 -20.25
CA GLU A 113 11.53 19.34 -21.05
C GLU A 113 12.42 20.44 -20.48
N LEU A 114 11.84 21.55 -20.02
CA LEU A 114 12.57 22.62 -19.36
C LEU A 114 13.23 22.14 -18.05
N LEU A 115 12.51 21.36 -17.23
CA LEU A 115 13.08 20.73 -16.02
C LEU A 115 14.27 19.85 -16.38
N LEU A 116 14.13 18.97 -17.37
CA LEU A 116 15.20 18.07 -17.81
C LEU A 116 16.40 18.84 -18.36
N ALA A 117 16.16 19.90 -19.13
CA ALA A 117 17.23 20.69 -19.75
C ALA A 117 17.98 21.59 -18.76
N LYS A 118 17.29 22.20 -17.79
CA LYS A 118 17.82 23.34 -17.02
C LYS A 118 17.89 23.14 -15.50
N HIS A 119 17.10 22.23 -14.92
CA HIS A 119 17.18 21.98 -13.48
C HIS A 119 18.53 21.32 -13.12
N PRO A 120 19.22 21.71 -12.03
CA PRO A 120 20.53 21.16 -11.67
C PRO A 120 20.55 19.62 -11.59
N LEU A 121 19.57 19.03 -10.89
CA LEU A 121 19.42 17.58 -10.72
C LEU A 121 20.69 16.90 -10.15
N ASP A 122 21.35 17.58 -9.21
CA ASP A 122 22.58 17.19 -8.51
C ASP A 122 22.37 17.04 -6.99
N ASP A 123 21.19 17.40 -6.47
CA ASP A 123 20.81 17.19 -5.06
C ASP A 123 20.80 15.70 -4.71
N THR A 124 21.65 15.30 -3.76
CA THR A 124 21.82 13.89 -3.39
C THR A 124 20.56 13.31 -2.75
N ALA A 125 19.81 14.09 -1.97
CA ALA A 125 18.58 13.61 -1.33
C ALA A 125 17.48 13.34 -2.37
N LEU A 126 17.32 14.22 -3.36
CA LEU A 126 16.41 14.02 -4.49
C LEU A 126 16.77 12.79 -5.31
N LEU A 127 18.06 12.60 -5.62
CA LEU A 127 18.52 11.45 -6.40
C LEU A 127 18.39 10.13 -5.63
N ASN A 128 18.57 10.13 -4.30
CA ASN A 128 18.31 8.96 -3.46
C ASN A 128 16.82 8.61 -3.43
N ARG A 129 15.94 9.61 -3.27
CA ARG A 129 14.49 9.40 -3.38
C ARG A 129 14.10 8.80 -4.73
N ALA A 130 14.71 9.27 -5.83
CA ALA A 130 14.47 8.72 -7.15
C ALA A 130 14.90 7.24 -7.26
N ARG A 131 16.08 6.88 -6.74
CA ARG A 131 16.57 5.49 -6.71
C ARG A 131 15.66 4.58 -5.89
N ASP A 132 15.29 5.01 -4.69
CA ASP A 132 14.43 4.24 -3.79
C ASP A 132 13.03 4.04 -4.38
N ALA A 133 12.45 5.09 -5.00
CA ALA A 133 11.18 4.99 -5.69
C ALA A 133 11.22 4.03 -6.89
N MET A 134 12.30 4.04 -7.69
CA MET A 134 12.49 3.06 -8.77
C MET A 134 12.54 1.62 -8.24
N VAL A 135 13.22 1.38 -7.11
CA VAL A 135 13.27 0.06 -6.47
C VAL A 135 11.88 -0.37 -5.98
N ARG A 136 11.13 0.52 -5.31
CA ARG A 136 9.75 0.24 -4.86
C ARG A 136 8.81 -0.07 -6.01
N ILE A 137 8.87 0.71 -7.10
CA ILE A 137 8.07 0.49 -8.31
C ILE A 137 8.37 -0.89 -8.92
N ARG A 138 9.64 -1.24 -9.06
CA ARG A 138 10.05 -2.55 -9.60
C ARG A 138 9.58 -3.69 -8.71
N ARG A 139 9.90 -3.66 -7.41
CA ARG A 139 9.58 -4.72 -6.45
C ARG A 139 8.08 -4.99 -6.33
N ASN A 140 7.25 -3.94 -6.45
CA ASN A 140 5.80 -4.06 -6.38
C ASN A 140 5.12 -4.27 -7.75
N HIS A 141 5.91 -4.38 -8.83
CA HIS A 141 5.44 -4.45 -10.20
C HIS A 141 4.43 -3.33 -10.51
N LEU A 142 4.79 -2.08 -10.24
CA LEU A 142 3.94 -0.92 -10.51
C LEU A 142 4.21 -0.35 -11.92
N SER A 143 3.15 0.16 -12.53
CA SER A 143 3.14 0.84 -13.84
C SER A 143 2.02 1.89 -13.86
N LYS A 144 1.76 2.52 -15.01
CA LYS A 144 0.65 3.48 -15.16
C LYS A 144 -0.69 2.88 -14.74
N TYR A 145 -0.93 1.63 -15.16
CA TYR A 145 -2.10 0.81 -14.82
C TYR A 145 -1.60 -0.50 -14.23
N ASN A 146 -2.32 -1.03 -13.24
CA ASN A 146 -1.82 -2.07 -12.35
C ASN A 146 -2.77 -3.27 -12.17
N ALA A 147 -3.79 -3.37 -13.04
CA ALA A 147 -4.79 -4.42 -13.05
C ALA A 147 -4.26 -5.71 -13.70
N PHE A 148 -3.18 -6.27 -13.15
CA PHE A 148 -2.57 -7.54 -13.56
C PHE A 148 -2.07 -8.35 -12.36
N ASP A 149 -1.96 -9.66 -12.55
CA ASP A 149 -1.34 -10.58 -11.60
C ASP A 149 0.17 -10.66 -11.90
N PRO A 150 1.07 -10.27 -10.99
CA PRO A 150 2.52 -10.38 -11.20
C PRO A 150 3.00 -11.82 -11.39
N ALA A 151 2.24 -12.80 -10.90
CA ALA A 151 2.53 -14.22 -11.06
C ALA A 151 1.88 -14.83 -12.32
N ALA A 152 1.24 -14.01 -13.17
CA ALA A 152 0.74 -14.49 -14.45
C ALA A 152 1.91 -15.04 -15.31
N PRO A 153 1.69 -16.14 -16.03
CA PRO A 153 2.73 -16.73 -16.86
C PRO A 153 3.19 -15.73 -17.92
N ILE A 154 4.51 -15.65 -18.10
CA ILE A 154 5.16 -14.87 -19.16
C ILE A 154 6.01 -15.82 -20.01
N PRO A 155 6.34 -15.46 -21.26
CA PRO A 155 7.25 -16.24 -22.09
C PRO A 155 8.64 -16.39 -21.42
N ASP A 156 9.34 -17.48 -21.74
CA ASP A 156 10.73 -17.68 -21.29
C ASP A 156 11.62 -16.50 -21.68
N PRO A 157 12.51 -16.02 -20.79
CA PRO A 157 13.41 -14.91 -21.07
C PRO A 157 14.25 -15.10 -22.34
N GLY A 158 14.67 -13.99 -22.96
CA GLY A 158 15.49 -13.98 -24.17
C GLY A 158 14.79 -13.45 -25.43
N TYR A 159 13.61 -12.86 -25.29
CA TYR A 159 12.83 -12.26 -26.39
C TYR A 159 13.10 -10.76 -26.57
N VAL A 160 12.75 -10.25 -27.74
CA VAL A 160 12.69 -8.81 -28.02
C VAL A 160 11.27 -8.33 -27.76
N LEU A 161 11.13 -7.22 -27.04
CA LEU A 161 9.83 -6.63 -26.72
C LEU A 161 9.55 -5.46 -27.66
N VAL A 162 8.47 -5.56 -28.44
CA VAL A 162 7.97 -4.48 -29.30
C VAL A 162 6.70 -3.92 -28.67
N ILE A 163 6.68 -2.61 -28.39
CA ILE A 163 5.58 -1.99 -27.67
C ILE A 163 4.56 -1.39 -28.64
N ASP A 164 3.35 -1.93 -28.63
CA ASP A 164 2.20 -1.36 -29.34
C ASP A 164 1.61 -0.15 -28.57
N GLN A 165 0.84 0.68 -29.28
CA GLN A 165 0.09 1.80 -28.73
C GLN A 165 -1.32 1.86 -29.33
N THR A 166 -2.22 2.60 -28.69
CA THR A 166 -3.58 2.75 -29.24
C THR A 166 -3.57 3.67 -30.45
N ARG A 167 -4.31 3.31 -31.50
CA ARG A 167 -4.50 4.19 -32.66
C ARG A 167 -5.08 5.53 -32.25
N GLY A 168 -4.59 6.60 -32.88
CA GLY A 168 -4.98 7.98 -32.57
C GLY A 168 -4.48 8.48 -31.20
N ASP A 169 -3.53 7.79 -30.57
CA ASP A 169 -2.81 8.34 -29.42
C ASP A 169 -2.09 9.64 -29.85
N ALA A 170 -2.39 10.73 -29.15
CA ALA A 170 -1.84 12.04 -29.46
C ALA A 170 -0.31 12.09 -29.31
N SER A 171 0.25 11.25 -28.43
CA SER A 171 1.71 11.15 -28.23
C SER A 171 2.44 10.66 -29.47
N ILE A 172 1.80 9.85 -30.33
CA ILE A 172 2.40 9.38 -31.58
C ILE A 172 2.61 10.58 -32.51
N ARG A 173 1.53 11.25 -32.91
CA ARG A 173 1.61 12.37 -33.87
C ARG A 173 2.44 13.54 -33.34
N LEU A 174 2.31 13.88 -32.07
CA LEU A 174 3.01 15.04 -31.47
C LEU A 174 4.43 14.71 -31.03
N GLY A 175 4.73 13.43 -30.81
CA GLY A 175 6.09 12.92 -30.70
C GLY A 175 6.70 12.60 -32.06
N ASN A 176 6.33 13.31 -33.13
CA ASN A 176 6.85 13.15 -34.49
C ASN A 176 6.86 11.69 -35.00
N GLY A 177 5.92 10.88 -34.55
CA GLY A 177 5.70 9.50 -34.96
C GLY A 177 4.58 9.38 -35.99
N SER A 178 4.52 8.23 -36.68
CA SER A 178 3.47 7.91 -37.64
C SER A 178 2.98 6.47 -37.49
N GLU A 179 1.86 6.12 -38.14
CA GLU A 179 1.42 4.73 -38.18
C GLU A 179 2.41 3.82 -38.93
N SER A 180 3.07 4.35 -39.98
CA SER A 180 4.06 3.59 -40.76
C SER A 180 5.30 3.21 -39.94
N MET A 181 5.68 4.04 -38.96
CA MET A 181 6.79 3.75 -38.06
C MET A 181 6.56 2.51 -37.19
N PHE A 182 5.32 2.08 -36.95
CA PHE A 182 5.08 0.81 -36.26
C PHE A 182 5.48 -0.39 -37.13
N ALA A 183 5.18 -0.35 -38.43
CA ALA A 183 5.61 -1.40 -39.35
C ALA A 183 7.14 -1.41 -39.48
N GLU A 184 7.76 -0.24 -39.60
CA GLU A 184 9.21 -0.08 -39.63
C GLU A 184 9.88 -0.59 -38.35
N MET A 185 9.40 -0.17 -37.18
CA MET A 185 9.89 -0.61 -35.88
C MET A 185 9.87 -2.13 -35.74
N LEU A 186 8.79 -2.79 -36.19
CA LEU A 186 8.70 -4.25 -36.15
C LEU A 186 9.72 -4.90 -37.09
N ALA A 187 9.88 -4.38 -38.30
CA ALA A 187 10.87 -4.88 -39.25
C ALA A 187 12.30 -4.75 -38.70
N PHE A 188 12.64 -3.61 -38.10
CA PHE A 188 13.95 -3.41 -37.46
C PHE A 188 14.18 -4.40 -36.32
N ALA A 189 13.20 -4.59 -35.43
CA ALA A 189 13.30 -5.57 -34.36
C ALA A 189 13.54 -7.00 -34.89
N GLN A 190 12.93 -7.36 -36.02
CA GLN A 190 13.11 -8.66 -36.66
C GLN A 190 14.48 -8.82 -37.34
N ILE A 191 15.02 -7.74 -37.94
CA ILE A 191 16.29 -7.71 -38.66
C ILE A 191 17.48 -7.69 -37.68
N GLU A 192 17.42 -6.84 -36.65
CA GLU A 192 18.51 -6.65 -35.68
C GLU A 192 18.68 -7.84 -34.72
N HIS A 193 17.63 -8.65 -34.56
CA HIS A 193 17.63 -9.82 -33.68
C HIS A 193 17.25 -11.12 -34.41
N PRO A 194 18.08 -11.58 -35.36
CA PRO A 194 17.82 -12.81 -36.09
C PRO A 194 17.76 -14.01 -35.11
N GLY A 195 16.76 -14.87 -35.28
CA GLY A 195 16.59 -16.06 -34.45
C GLY A 195 16.01 -15.83 -33.05
N LYS A 196 15.71 -14.60 -32.66
CA LYS A 196 15.00 -14.29 -31.40
C LYS A 196 13.49 -14.27 -31.62
N LYS A 197 12.76 -14.59 -30.55
CA LYS A 197 11.29 -14.39 -30.49
C LYS A 197 11.02 -12.89 -30.37
N ILE A 198 10.04 -12.40 -31.10
CA ILE A 198 9.54 -11.03 -31.04
C ILE A 198 8.19 -11.04 -30.33
N LEU A 199 8.10 -10.35 -29.21
CA LEU A 199 6.89 -10.24 -28.41
C LEU A 199 6.28 -8.86 -28.59
N ILE A 200 5.13 -8.76 -29.24
CA ILE A 200 4.42 -7.50 -29.44
C ILE A 200 3.47 -7.29 -28.26
N LYS A 201 3.82 -6.42 -27.32
CA LYS A 201 2.98 -6.12 -26.16
C LYS A 201 1.88 -5.14 -26.53
N THR A 202 0.64 -5.60 -26.48
CA THR A 202 -0.55 -4.76 -26.75
C THR A 202 -0.88 -3.81 -25.60
N HIS A 203 -1.58 -2.71 -25.90
CA HIS A 203 -2.01 -1.73 -24.91
C HIS A 203 -3.19 -2.26 -24.05
N PRO A 204 -3.22 -2.03 -22.72
CA PRO A 204 -4.31 -2.50 -21.85
C PRO A 204 -5.73 -2.03 -22.24
N GLU A 205 -5.86 -0.83 -22.84
CA GLU A 205 -7.16 -0.36 -23.35
C GLU A 205 -7.65 -1.16 -24.57
N THR A 206 -6.74 -1.75 -25.34
CA THR A 206 -7.08 -2.63 -26.47
C THR A 206 -7.57 -3.97 -25.97
N GLN A 207 -6.91 -4.52 -24.96
CA GLN A 207 -7.35 -5.74 -24.26
C GLN A 207 -8.77 -5.58 -23.67
N SER A 208 -9.10 -4.35 -23.23
CA SER A 208 -10.43 -4.02 -22.68
C SER A 208 -11.49 -3.65 -23.74
N GLY A 209 -11.13 -3.68 -25.04
CA GLY A 209 -12.03 -3.33 -26.14
C GLY A 209 -12.34 -1.84 -26.28
N TYR A 210 -11.62 -0.94 -25.60
CA TYR A 210 -11.88 0.50 -25.66
C TYR A 210 -11.28 1.19 -26.89
N LYS A 211 -10.15 0.67 -27.41
CA LYS A 211 -9.42 1.21 -28.58
C LYS A 211 -8.67 0.13 -29.34
N THR A 212 -8.51 0.28 -30.64
CA THR A 212 -7.68 -0.61 -31.46
C THR A 212 -6.18 -0.26 -31.38
N GLY A 213 -5.32 -1.27 -31.49
CA GLY A 213 -3.85 -1.13 -31.57
C GLY A 213 -3.33 -0.96 -33.00
N HIS A 214 -2.02 -0.79 -33.18
CA HIS A 214 -1.41 -0.72 -34.51
C HIS A 214 -1.12 -2.10 -35.11
N TYR A 215 -0.97 -3.13 -34.27
CA TYR A 215 -0.77 -4.51 -34.70
C TYR A 215 -2.03 -5.35 -34.50
N ASP A 216 -2.23 -6.32 -35.38
CA ASP A 216 -3.29 -7.33 -35.29
C ASP A 216 -2.71 -8.74 -35.52
N GLU A 217 -3.55 -9.74 -35.72
CA GLU A 217 -3.08 -11.13 -35.89
C GLU A 217 -2.28 -11.34 -37.18
N SER A 218 -2.36 -10.44 -38.16
CA SER A 218 -1.65 -10.57 -39.44
C SER A 218 -0.14 -10.44 -39.35
N VAL A 219 0.38 -9.83 -38.28
CA VAL A 219 1.83 -9.70 -38.06
C VAL A 219 2.45 -10.90 -37.35
N GLN A 220 1.65 -11.91 -36.98
CA GLN A 220 2.15 -13.09 -36.32
C GLN A 220 2.82 -14.06 -37.31
N ASP A 221 3.92 -14.66 -36.88
CA ASP A 221 4.64 -15.69 -37.60
C ASP A 221 5.27 -16.70 -36.62
N GLY A 222 6.15 -17.60 -37.07
CA GLY A 222 6.79 -18.60 -36.20
C GLY A 222 7.68 -18.03 -35.08
N ARG A 223 8.02 -16.73 -35.13
CA ARG A 223 8.86 -16.01 -34.14
C ARG A 223 8.17 -14.78 -33.55
N THR A 224 7.23 -14.18 -34.26
CA THR A 224 6.55 -12.94 -33.89
C THR A 224 5.17 -13.26 -33.30
N HIS A 225 4.94 -12.85 -32.06
CA HIS A 225 3.70 -13.15 -31.34
C HIS A 225 3.07 -11.89 -30.77
N LEU A 226 1.76 -11.75 -30.97
CA LEU A 226 0.96 -10.72 -30.33
C LEU A 226 0.65 -11.15 -28.89
N PHE A 227 1.08 -10.34 -27.92
CA PHE A 227 0.93 -10.64 -26.49
C PHE A 227 -0.16 -9.76 -25.87
N THR A 228 -1.33 -10.36 -25.68
CA THR A 228 -2.54 -9.71 -25.17
C THR A 228 -2.84 -9.98 -23.71
N ASP A 229 -2.04 -10.79 -23.04
CA ASP A 229 -2.29 -11.10 -21.64
C ASP A 229 -2.07 -9.87 -20.72
N PRO A 230 -2.90 -9.72 -19.67
CA PRO A 230 -2.75 -8.68 -18.67
C PRO A 230 -1.67 -9.09 -17.67
N VAL A 231 -0.41 -8.99 -18.09
CA VAL A 231 0.77 -9.29 -17.25
C VAL A 231 1.51 -8.04 -16.82
N SER A 232 2.39 -8.20 -15.84
CA SER A 232 3.30 -7.16 -15.37
C SER A 232 4.26 -6.66 -16.46
N PRO A 233 4.26 -5.37 -16.81
CA PRO A 233 5.26 -4.78 -17.71
C PRO A 233 6.68 -4.97 -17.18
N GLN A 234 6.89 -4.85 -15.87
CA GLN A 234 8.21 -5.07 -15.24
C GLN A 234 8.73 -6.49 -15.46
N ALA A 235 7.84 -7.49 -15.39
CA ALA A 235 8.23 -8.90 -15.58
C ALA A 235 8.57 -9.18 -17.06
N LEU A 236 7.85 -8.53 -18.00
CA LEU A 236 8.20 -8.60 -19.41
C LEU A 236 9.54 -7.91 -19.71
N LEU A 237 9.82 -6.78 -19.06
CA LEU A 237 11.08 -6.07 -19.20
C LEU A 237 12.25 -6.89 -18.65
N GLU A 238 12.08 -7.61 -17.53
CA GLU A 238 13.11 -8.49 -16.98
C GLU A 238 13.48 -9.65 -17.91
N GLY A 239 12.51 -10.18 -18.67
CA GLY A 239 12.75 -11.25 -19.65
C GLY A 239 13.25 -10.77 -21.02
N ALA A 240 13.14 -9.47 -21.31
CA ALA A 240 13.50 -8.92 -22.61
C ALA A 240 15.02 -8.72 -22.75
N ILE A 241 15.55 -8.89 -23.97
CA ILE A 241 16.94 -8.54 -24.31
C ILE A 241 17.06 -7.18 -25.03
N ALA A 242 15.95 -6.70 -25.61
CA ALA A 242 15.83 -5.42 -26.27
C ALA A 242 14.38 -4.94 -26.23
N VAL A 243 14.18 -3.62 -26.26
CA VAL A 243 12.86 -2.98 -26.20
C VAL A 243 12.74 -1.94 -27.30
N TYR A 244 11.69 -2.05 -28.11
CA TYR A 244 11.38 -1.16 -29.22
C TYR A 244 10.08 -0.41 -28.94
N THR A 245 10.08 0.89 -29.16
CA THR A 245 8.88 1.71 -28.97
C THR A 245 8.85 2.92 -29.89
N VAL A 246 7.64 3.40 -30.21
CA VAL A 246 7.47 4.68 -30.91
C VAL A 246 7.49 5.81 -29.89
N THR A 247 6.45 5.94 -29.05
CA THR A 247 6.34 7.01 -28.05
C THR A 247 5.76 6.55 -26.70
N SER A 248 5.56 5.25 -26.51
CA SER A 248 4.86 4.69 -25.35
C SER A 248 5.59 5.03 -24.05
N GLN A 249 4.84 5.28 -22.97
CA GLN A 249 5.40 5.44 -21.64
C GLN A 249 6.22 4.20 -21.19
N ILE A 250 5.94 3.00 -21.73
CA ILE A 250 6.70 1.80 -21.41
C ILE A 250 8.18 1.95 -21.79
N GLY A 251 8.55 2.78 -22.77
CA GLY A 251 9.96 3.08 -23.04
C GLY A 251 10.67 3.78 -21.87
N PHE A 252 9.99 4.69 -21.17
CA PHE A 252 10.51 5.27 -19.92
C PHE A 252 10.62 4.22 -18.81
N GLU A 253 9.63 3.32 -18.70
CA GLU A 253 9.67 2.21 -17.74
C GLU A 253 10.82 1.24 -18.06
N ALA A 254 11.12 1.01 -19.34
CA ALA A 254 12.27 0.22 -19.79
C ALA A 254 13.60 0.86 -19.37
N ILE A 255 13.76 2.17 -19.53
CA ILE A 255 14.93 2.92 -19.04
C ILE A 255 15.10 2.72 -17.52
N CYS A 256 14.00 2.81 -16.76
CA CYS A 256 14.02 2.58 -15.31
C CYS A 256 14.35 1.12 -14.95
N ALA A 257 13.92 0.15 -15.77
CA ALA A 257 14.29 -1.26 -15.65
C ALA A 257 15.77 -1.51 -15.97
N GLY A 258 16.43 -0.62 -16.71
CA GLY A 258 17.84 -0.70 -17.08
C GLY A 258 18.09 -1.00 -18.54
N HIS A 259 17.04 -1.02 -19.36
CA HIS A 259 17.15 -1.09 -20.80
C HIS A 259 17.61 0.24 -21.40
N ARG A 260 18.16 0.16 -22.61
CA ARG A 260 18.36 1.28 -23.51
C ARG A 260 17.42 1.06 -24.71
N PRO A 261 16.18 1.55 -24.67
CA PRO A 261 15.19 1.22 -25.69
C PRO A 261 15.56 1.87 -27.04
N ARG A 262 15.21 1.19 -28.13
CA ARG A 262 15.23 1.73 -29.49
C ARG A 262 13.95 2.53 -29.73
N VAL A 263 14.07 3.83 -29.99
CA VAL A 263 12.95 4.78 -29.99
C VAL A 263 12.77 5.40 -31.37
N PHE A 264 11.62 5.14 -32.00
CA PHE A 264 11.34 5.58 -33.38
C PHE A 264 10.71 6.99 -33.44
N GLY A 265 9.93 7.35 -32.42
CA GLY A 265 9.37 8.69 -32.27
C GLY A 265 10.22 9.60 -31.37
N GLN A 266 9.59 10.64 -30.82
CA GLN A 266 10.19 11.68 -29.98
C GLN A 266 9.44 11.82 -28.64
N PRO A 267 9.32 10.74 -27.83
CA PRO A 267 8.68 10.81 -26.52
C PRO A 267 9.47 11.69 -25.54
N PHE A 268 8.86 12.04 -24.40
CA PHE A 268 9.47 12.95 -23.41
C PHE A 268 10.83 12.47 -22.87
N TYR A 269 11.06 11.15 -22.86
CA TYR A 269 12.27 10.51 -22.36
C TYR A 269 13.35 10.27 -23.43
N GLY A 270 13.04 10.49 -24.71
CA GLY A 270 14.00 10.37 -25.82
C GLY A 270 14.88 11.61 -25.95
N GLY A 271 16.11 11.44 -26.44
CA GLY A 271 17.08 12.52 -26.66
C GLY A 271 17.92 12.91 -25.44
N TRP A 272 17.87 12.17 -24.33
CA TRP A 272 18.64 12.48 -23.11
C TRP A 272 19.83 11.54 -22.87
N GLY A 273 20.22 10.76 -23.89
CA GLY A 273 21.32 9.80 -23.82
C GLY A 273 21.00 8.48 -23.11
N LEU A 274 19.73 8.17 -22.85
CA LEU A 274 19.27 6.93 -22.18
C LEU A 274 18.49 5.98 -23.12
N SER A 275 18.30 6.36 -24.37
CA SER A 275 17.69 5.58 -25.45
C SER A 275 18.56 5.64 -26.70
N ASP A 276 18.33 4.70 -27.62
CA ASP A 276 18.83 4.77 -28.98
C ASP A 276 17.73 5.35 -29.86
N ASP A 277 17.80 6.66 -30.10
CA ASP A 277 16.77 7.43 -30.79
C ASP A 277 17.03 7.44 -32.31
N GLU A 278 16.06 7.02 -33.12
CA GLU A 278 16.13 7.09 -34.59
C GLU A 278 16.01 8.54 -35.08
N ASN A 279 15.10 9.29 -34.46
CA ASN A 279 14.76 10.65 -34.83
C ASN A 279 14.92 11.58 -33.60
N PRO A 280 16.12 11.83 -33.07
CA PRO A 280 16.29 12.62 -31.86
C PRO A 280 15.83 14.06 -32.05
N VAL A 281 15.33 14.68 -30.98
CA VAL A 281 14.95 16.10 -30.97
C VAL A 281 16.23 16.95 -30.87
N PRO A 282 16.58 17.79 -31.87
CA PRO A 282 17.89 18.47 -31.90
C PRO A 282 18.21 19.34 -30.68
N ARG A 283 17.19 19.96 -30.05
CA ARG A 283 17.39 20.84 -28.88
C ARG A 283 17.63 20.11 -27.56
N ARG A 284 17.50 18.77 -27.53
CA ARG A 284 17.74 17.95 -26.32
C ARG A 284 19.19 17.48 -26.34
N GLU A 285 20.08 18.32 -25.83
CA GLU A 285 21.54 18.07 -25.91
C GLU A 285 22.14 17.52 -24.60
N ARG A 286 21.40 17.61 -23.49
CA ARG A 286 21.87 17.19 -22.16
C ARG A 286 21.83 15.67 -22.04
N ARG A 287 22.90 15.08 -21.48
CA ARG A 287 22.91 13.68 -21.05
C ARG A 287 22.48 13.57 -19.59
N LEU A 288 21.52 12.68 -19.31
CA LEU A 288 20.98 12.45 -17.98
C LEU A 288 21.30 11.04 -17.49
N THR A 289 21.38 10.88 -16.18
CA THR A 289 21.30 9.55 -15.55
C THR A 289 19.83 9.14 -15.37
N ARG A 290 19.59 7.82 -15.20
CA ARG A 290 18.24 7.29 -14.91
C ARG A 290 17.58 7.97 -13.72
N ALA A 291 18.34 8.19 -12.64
CA ALA A 291 17.84 8.86 -11.45
C ALA A 291 17.45 10.32 -11.70
N GLN A 292 18.19 11.04 -12.55
CA GLN A 292 17.87 12.43 -12.91
C GLN A 292 16.60 12.53 -13.77
N LEU A 293 16.49 11.69 -14.81
CA LEU A 293 15.28 11.60 -15.64
C LEU A 293 14.06 11.25 -14.78
N PHE A 294 14.20 10.26 -13.91
CA PHE A 294 13.14 9.85 -12.99
C PHE A 294 12.77 10.97 -12.01
N ALA A 295 13.74 11.64 -11.39
CA ALA A 295 13.49 12.72 -10.44
C ALA A 295 12.65 13.84 -11.09
N ALA A 296 13.01 14.29 -12.29
CA ALA A 296 12.24 15.29 -13.01
C ALA A 296 10.82 14.79 -13.37
N ALA A 297 10.72 13.60 -13.97
CA ALA A 297 9.46 13.07 -14.50
C ALA A 297 8.46 12.63 -13.41
N MET A 298 8.94 12.11 -12.29
CA MET A 298 8.10 11.44 -11.27
C MET A 298 8.00 12.20 -9.95
N ILE A 299 8.99 13.06 -9.63
CA ILE A 299 9.01 13.79 -8.35
C ILE A 299 8.68 15.27 -8.56
N LEU A 300 9.37 15.94 -9.50
CA LEU A 300 9.27 17.40 -9.66
C LEU A 300 8.09 17.85 -10.53
N TYR A 301 7.85 17.15 -11.65
CA TYR A 301 6.85 17.53 -12.63
C TYR A 301 5.39 17.25 -12.19
N PRO A 302 5.05 16.08 -11.63
CA PRO A 302 3.66 15.77 -11.30
C PRO A 302 3.17 16.47 -10.03
N LYS A 303 1.86 16.72 -9.97
CA LYS A 303 1.14 17.05 -8.74
C LYS A 303 0.42 15.80 -8.23
N TRP A 304 1.02 15.18 -7.22
CA TRP A 304 0.47 14.01 -6.52
C TRP A 304 -0.59 14.43 -5.51
N TYR A 305 -1.58 13.56 -5.29
CA TYR A 305 -2.72 13.88 -4.44
C TYR A 305 -3.11 12.74 -3.50
N ASP A 306 -3.28 13.08 -2.23
CA ASP A 306 -3.73 12.19 -1.17
C ASP A 306 -5.28 12.22 -1.08
N PRO A 307 -5.99 11.14 -1.47
CA PRO A 307 -7.44 11.03 -1.35
C PRO A 307 -7.99 11.18 0.06
N PHE A 308 -7.20 10.78 1.05
CA PHE A 308 -7.62 10.52 2.41
C PHE A 308 -7.48 11.76 3.28
N ARG A 309 -6.46 12.57 3.01
CA ARG A 309 -6.20 13.84 3.72
C ARG A 309 -6.58 15.08 2.90
N ASP A 310 -7.00 14.89 1.66
CA ASP A 310 -7.44 15.96 0.76
C ASP A 310 -6.39 17.07 0.59
N ARG A 311 -5.16 16.65 0.29
CA ARG A 311 -3.99 17.54 0.12
C ARG A 311 -3.11 17.06 -1.03
N LEU A 312 -2.30 17.98 -1.59
CA LEU A 312 -1.17 17.56 -2.42
C LEU A 312 -0.15 16.81 -1.54
N CYS A 313 0.51 15.82 -2.12
CA CYS A 313 1.44 14.96 -1.41
C CYS A 313 2.73 14.70 -2.20
N SER A 314 3.65 13.93 -1.61
CA SER A 314 4.86 13.49 -2.29
C SER A 314 4.62 12.25 -3.15
N LEU A 315 5.62 11.86 -3.96
CA LEU A 315 5.59 10.61 -4.70
C LEU A 315 5.51 9.39 -3.75
N GLU A 316 6.19 9.43 -2.61
CA GLU A 316 6.24 8.33 -1.64
C GLU A 316 4.87 8.09 -0.98
N ASP A 317 4.13 9.16 -0.68
CA ASP A 317 2.74 9.08 -0.24
C ASP A 317 1.87 8.45 -1.33
N ALA A 318 2.00 8.92 -2.58
CA ALA A 318 1.26 8.39 -3.72
C ALA A 318 1.56 6.90 -3.97
N LEU A 319 2.83 6.48 -3.88
CA LEU A 319 3.24 5.09 -3.99
C LEU A 319 2.60 4.24 -2.90
N SER A 320 2.65 4.66 -1.64
CA SER A 320 2.04 3.92 -0.52
C SER A 320 0.53 3.75 -0.68
N ILE A 321 -0.15 4.77 -1.25
CA ILE A 321 -1.57 4.70 -1.61
C ILE A 321 -1.81 3.68 -2.74
N LEU A 322 -1.02 3.76 -3.82
CA LEU A 322 -1.18 2.87 -4.97
C LEU A 322 -0.87 1.42 -4.60
N GLU A 323 0.20 1.16 -3.85
CA GLU A 323 0.57 -0.16 -3.33
C GLU A 323 -0.58 -0.79 -2.53
N SER A 324 -1.22 0.00 -1.66
CA SER A 324 -2.38 -0.45 -0.87
C SER A 324 -3.57 -0.85 -1.76
N GLN A 325 -3.87 -0.06 -2.79
CA GLN A 325 -4.97 -0.32 -3.72
C GLN A 325 -4.68 -1.52 -4.64
N VAL A 326 -3.46 -1.60 -5.17
CA VAL A 326 -3.02 -2.68 -6.06
C VAL A 326 -3.01 -4.00 -5.32
N ARG A 327 -2.46 -4.05 -4.10
CA ARG A 327 -2.48 -5.26 -3.28
C ARG A 327 -3.90 -5.74 -3.02
N ALA A 328 -4.78 -4.84 -2.57
CA ALA A 328 -6.18 -5.18 -2.32
C ALA A 328 -6.87 -5.75 -3.56
N TRP A 329 -6.66 -5.13 -4.72
CA TRP A 329 -7.22 -5.62 -5.98
C TRP A 329 -6.64 -7.00 -6.37
N ARG A 330 -5.31 -7.19 -6.30
CA ARG A 330 -4.66 -8.47 -6.64
C ARG A 330 -5.17 -9.62 -5.77
N ASP A 331 -5.39 -9.37 -4.48
CA ASP A 331 -5.91 -10.37 -3.55
C ASP A 331 -7.40 -10.68 -3.77
N ASP A 332 -8.20 -9.68 -4.17
CA ASP A 332 -9.67 -9.76 -4.11
C ASP A 332 -10.40 -9.86 -5.46
N HIS A 333 -9.74 -9.55 -6.59
CA HIS A 333 -10.43 -9.41 -7.89
C HIS A 333 -11.14 -10.68 -8.37
N ARG A 334 -10.65 -11.88 -7.99
CA ARG A 334 -11.32 -13.16 -8.30
C ARG A 334 -12.51 -13.46 -7.39
N GLY A 335 -12.62 -12.72 -6.28
CA GLY A 335 -13.62 -12.86 -5.22
C GLY A 335 -13.32 -14.00 -4.26
N HIS A 336 -14.03 -13.97 -3.12
CA HIS A 336 -13.85 -14.95 -2.04
C HIS A 336 -15.17 -15.64 -1.66
N VAL A 337 -15.04 -16.86 -1.14
CA VAL A 337 -16.04 -17.51 -0.28
C VAL A 337 -15.55 -17.38 1.16
N ALA A 338 -16.30 -16.68 2.00
CA ALA A 338 -15.93 -16.36 3.36
C ALA A 338 -16.57 -17.31 4.38
N SER A 339 -15.74 -18.01 5.16
CA SER A 339 -16.13 -19.00 6.18
C SER A 339 -15.71 -18.57 7.59
N GLY A 340 -16.47 -19.00 8.60
CA GLY A 340 -16.20 -18.69 10.01
C GLY A 340 -16.47 -17.23 10.40
N MET A 341 -17.14 -16.46 9.55
CA MET A 341 -17.40 -15.03 9.76
C MET A 341 -18.65 -14.79 10.62
N ARG A 342 -18.47 -14.17 11.80
CA ARG A 342 -19.60 -13.71 12.63
C ARG A 342 -20.51 -12.77 11.84
N LEU A 343 -21.82 -12.88 12.02
CA LEU A 343 -22.84 -12.12 11.26
C LEU A 343 -22.55 -10.61 11.25
N TRP A 344 -22.24 -10.01 12.40
CA TRP A 344 -21.94 -8.58 12.51
C TRP A 344 -20.67 -8.15 11.76
N LYS A 345 -19.71 -9.06 11.53
CA LYS A 345 -18.49 -8.79 10.74
C LYS A 345 -18.75 -8.82 9.24
N ARG A 346 -19.85 -9.42 8.76
CA ARG A 346 -20.11 -9.60 7.32
C ARG A 346 -20.20 -8.29 6.55
N GLY A 347 -20.90 -7.28 7.11
CA GLY A 347 -21.01 -5.96 6.49
C GLY A 347 -19.66 -5.25 6.32
N PRO A 348 -18.86 -5.09 7.40
CA PRO A 348 -17.49 -4.59 7.30
C PRO A 348 -16.60 -5.39 6.34
N LEU A 349 -16.61 -6.73 6.43
CA LEU A 349 -15.80 -7.59 5.55
C LEU A 349 -16.19 -7.43 4.07
N GLN A 350 -17.47 -7.26 3.77
CA GLN A 350 -17.96 -6.98 2.42
C GLN A 350 -17.40 -5.66 1.87
N LYS A 351 -17.20 -4.64 2.72
CA LYS A 351 -16.58 -3.36 2.31
C LYS A 351 -15.08 -3.49 2.05
N VAL A 352 -14.39 -4.35 2.81
CA VAL A 352 -12.93 -4.54 2.68
C VAL A 352 -12.58 -5.46 1.51
N PHE A 353 -13.22 -6.64 1.43
CA PHE A 353 -12.83 -7.71 0.49
C PHE A 353 -13.80 -7.87 -0.69
N GLY A 354 -14.91 -7.14 -0.69
CA GLY A 354 -15.97 -7.28 -1.67
C GLY A 354 -16.05 -6.15 -2.70
N GLN A 355 -15.02 -5.30 -2.81
CA GLN A 355 -15.02 -4.12 -3.68
C GLN A 355 -14.98 -4.49 -5.17
N SER A 356 -14.17 -5.48 -5.55
CA SER A 356 -14.08 -5.95 -6.93
C SER A 356 -15.15 -6.99 -7.27
N LYS A 357 -15.41 -7.92 -6.35
CA LYS A 357 -16.43 -8.97 -6.49
C LYS A 357 -17.06 -9.26 -5.14
N PRO A 358 -18.41 -9.29 -5.01
CA PRO A 358 -19.06 -9.46 -3.72
C PRO A 358 -18.67 -10.77 -3.01
N LEU A 359 -18.53 -10.75 -1.68
CA LEU A 359 -18.25 -11.96 -0.89
C LEU A 359 -19.44 -12.92 -0.93
N ILE A 360 -19.15 -14.22 -0.93
CA ILE A 360 -20.14 -15.24 -0.63
C ILE A 360 -19.89 -15.74 0.78
N PHE A 361 -20.87 -15.68 1.67
CA PHE A 361 -20.73 -16.22 3.03
C PHE A 361 -21.27 -17.65 3.09
N GLU A 362 -20.44 -18.59 3.50
CA GLU A 362 -20.80 -20.00 3.74
C GLU A 362 -20.02 -20.49 4.96
N ASN A 363 -20.72 -20.95 6.00
CA ASN A 363 -20.09 -21.30 7.27
C ASN A 363 -19.77 -22.80 7.37
N ASP A 364 -20.42 -23.64 6.59
CA ASP A 364 -20.08 -25.06 6.55
C ASP A 364 -18.77 -25.25 5.77
N PRO A 365 -17.72 -25.83 6.38
CA PRO A 365 -16.39 -25.94 5.75
C PRO A 365 -16.40 -26.65 4.40
N THR A 366 -17.15 -27.75 4.29
CA THR A 366 -17.20 -28.58 3.08
C THR A 366 -17.93 -27.85 1.96
N ARG A 367 -19.09 -27.24 2.24
CA ARG A 367 -19.83 -26.44 1.25
C ARG A 367 -19.07 -25.17 0.86
N ALA A 368 -18.36 -24.53 1.78
CA ALA A 368 -17.55 -23.35 1.50
C ALA A 368 -16.42 -23.71 0.51
N SER A 369 -15.74 -24.82 0.76
CA SER A 369 -14.70 -25.40 -0.09
C SER A 369 -15.23 -25.75 -1.49
N ALA A 370 -16.33 -26.51 -1.55
CA ALA A 370 -16.98 -26.88 -2.81
C ALA A 370 -17.39 -25.65 -3.64
N LYS A 371 -17.94 -24.62 -2.98
CA LYS A 371 -18.36 -23.38 -3.63
C LYS A 371 -17.17 -22.53 -4.10
N ALA A 372 -16.08 -22.50 -3.34
CA ALA A 372 -14.85 -21.81 -3.75
C ALA A 372 -14.32 -22.40 -5.06
N THR A 373 -14.19 -23.73 -5.11
CA THR A 373 -13.79 -24.47 -6.32
C THR A 373 -14.75 -24.23 -7.48
N ALA A 374 -16.06 -24.43 -7.28
CA ALA A 374 -17.07 -24.30 -8.34
C ALA A 374 -17.16 -22.88 -8.94
N THR A 375 -16.75 -21.85 -8.20
CA THR A 375 -16.84 -20.45 -8.64
C THR A 375 -15.48 -19.82 -9.00
N GLY A 376 -14.40 -20.60 -8.93
CA GLY A 376 -13.02 -20.11 -9.15
C GLY A 376 -12.57 -19.05 -8.14
N ARG A 377 -13.15 -19.06 -6.94
CA ARG A 377 -12.88 -18.09 -5.86
C ARG A 377 -11.89 -18.67 -4.86
N SER A 378 -11.18 -17.80 -4.15
CA SER A 378 -10.43 -18.20 -2.96
C SER A 378 -11.34 -18.41 -1.76
N LEU A 379 -10.86 -19.21 -0.80
CA LEU A 379 -11.50 -19.42 0.48
C LEU A 379 -10.91 -18.44 1.51
N LEU A 380 -11.75 -17.61 2.12
CA LEU A 380 -11.37 -16.60 3.11
C LEU A 380 -11.90 -17.04 4.48
N ILE A 381 -11.03 -17.49 5.38
CA ILE A 381 -11.42 -18.15 6.63
C ILE A 381 -11.04 -17.26 7.81
N TRP A 382 -11.93 -17.06 8.78
CA TRP A 382 -11.49 -16.52 10.07
C TRP A 382 -10.50 -17.48 10.72
N ALA A 383 -9.26 -17.07 10.99
CA ALA A 383 -8.15 -17.99 11.27
C ALA A 383 -8.46 -19.00 12.39
N GLY A 384 -9.06 -18.56 13.49
CA GLY A 384 -9.46 -19.43 14.61
C GLY A 384 -10.66 -20.36 14.34
N LYS A 385 -11.18 -20.43 13.11
CA LYS A 385 -12.30 -21.29 12.67
C LYS A 385 -11.90 -22.25 11.56
N GLU A 386 -10.62 -22.26 11.18
CA GLU A 386 -10.09 -23.25 10.25
C GLU A 386 -10.22 -24.67 10.81
N THR A 387 -10.54 -25.62 9.93
CA THR A 387 -10.63 -27.05 10.22
C THR A 387 -10.07 -27.82 9.03
N HIS A 388 -9.76 -29.11 9.20
CA HIS A 388 -9.28 -29.99 8.12
C HIS A 388 -10.29 -30.16 6.96
N ALA A 389 -11.57 -29.84 7.19
CA ALA A 389 -12.61 -29.87 6.17
C ALA A 389 -12.58 -28.65 5.23
N HIS A 390 -11.80 -27.60 5.56
CA HIS A 390 -11.54 -26.50 4.63
C HIS A 390 -10.44 -26.89 3.64
N SER A 391 -10.75 -26.84 2.35
CA SER A 391 -9.80 -27.14 1.28
C SER A 391 -10.11 -26.32 0.03
N ALA A 392 -9.11 -25.65 -0.53
CA ALA A 392 -9.22 -24.91 -1.78
C ALA A 392 -7.82 -24.70 -2.38
N ALA A 393 -7.75 -24.43 -3.68
CA ALA A 393 -6.49 -24.08 -4.35
C ALA A 393 -5.84 -22.81 -3.76
N ARG A 394 -6.65 -21.89 -3.24
CA ARG A 394 -6.20 -20.65 -2.58
C ARG A 394 -6.99 -20.42 -1.30
N ILE A 395 -6.30 -20.44 -0.16
CA ILE A 395 -6.87 -20.19 1.16
C ILE A 395 -6.19 -18.97 1.77
N PHE A 396 -6.99 -18.04 2.29
CA PHE A 396 -6.54 -16.88 3.05
C PHE A 396 -7.13 -16.94 4.46
N ARG A 397 -6.28 -16.88 5.48
CA ARG A 397 -6.67 -16.80 6.89
C ARG A 397 -6.72 -15.33 7.31
N VAL A 398 -7.86 -14.92 7.82
CA VAL A 398 -8.14 -13.55 8.26
C VAL A 398 -8.13 -13.47 9.76
N GLU A 399 -7.52 -12.42 10.28
CA GLU A 399 -7.60 -12.05 11.69
C GLU A 399 -7.61 -10.52 11.85
N ASP A 400 -7.94 -10.02 13.04
CA ASP A 400 -7.84 -8.59 13.32
C ASP A 400 -6.37 -8.13 13.21
N GLY A 401 -6.13 -6.95 12.63
CA GLY A 401 -4.79 -6.36 12.51
C GLY A 401 -4.27 -5.72 13.81
N PHE A 402 -3.02 -5.27 13.79
CA PHE A 402 -2.32 -4.78 14.98
C PHE A 402 -2.74 -3.36 15.40
N LEU A 403 -3.06 -2.48 14.44
CA LEU A 403 -3.64 -1.16 14.71
C LEU A 403 -5.14 -1.18 14.37
N ARG A 404 -5.95 -1.54 15.36
CA ARG A 404 -7.32 -2.02 15.10
C ARG A 404 -8.40 -0.94 15.24
N SER A 405 -8.50 -0.28 16.40
CA SER A 405 -9.59 0.65 16.74
C SER A 405 -9.30 1.46 18.02
N ARG A 406 -10.10 2.50 18.30
CA ARG A 406 -10.30 3.00 19.69
C ARG A 406 -11.47 2.24 20.31
N GLY A 407 -11.25 1.48 21.37
CA GLY A 407 -12.22 0.57 22.00
C GLY A 407 -11.99 -0.90 21.68
N LEU A 408 -12.68 -1.79 22.42
CA LEU A 408 -12.48 -3.24 22.36
C LEU A 408 -13.20 -3.87 21.17
N GLY A 409 -12.72 -5.05 20.75
CA GLY A 409 -13.46 -5.89 19.80
C GLY A 409 -14.82 -6.35 20.31
N ALA A 410 -14.98 -6.44 21.63
CA ALA A 410 -16.25 -6.71 22.32
C ALA A 410 -17.30 -5.62 22.11
N ASP A 411 -16.89 -4.38 21.80
CA ASP A 411 -17.80 -3.25 21.55
C ASP A 411 -18.31 -3.22 20.09
N LEU A 412 -17.98 -4.26 19.31
CA LEU A 412 -18.40 -4.46 17.90
C LEU A 412 -18.04 -3.28 16.97
N ILE A 413 -16.90 -2.64 17.25
CA ILE A 413 -16.32 -1.59 16.42
C ILE A 413 -15.70 -2.23 15.17
N PRO A 414 -16.06 -1.76 13.96
CA PRO A 414 -15.46 -2.26 12.71
C PRO A 414 -13.93 -2.09 12.72
N PRO A 415 -13.17 -3.13 12.35
CA PRO A 415 -11.71 -3.05 12.32
C PRO A 415 -11.24 -2.10 11.21
N LEU A 416 -10.27 -1.24 11.51
CA LEU A 416 -9.55 -0.43 10.50
C LEU A 416 -8.42 -1.22 9.83
N SER A 417 -8.02 -2.33 10.43
CA SER A 417 -6.92 -3.18 9.99
C SER A 417 -7.31 -4.65 10.11
N LEU A 418 -7.02 -5.41 9.06
CA LEU A 418 -7.20 -6.86 8.98
C LEU A 418 -5.93 -7.47 8.40
N VAL A 419 -5.53 -8.64 8.90
CA VAL A 419 -4.45 -9.42 8.27
C VAL A 419 -5.06 -10.49 7.36
N THR A 420 -4.34 -10.83 6.30
CA THR A 420 -4.68 -11.92 5.38
C THR A 420 -3.44 -12.75 5.12
N ASP A 421 -3.46 -14.01 5.51
CA ASP A 421 -2.31 -14.91 5.45
C ASP A 421 -2.62 -16.15 4.63
N ASP A 422 -1.84 -16.37 3.57
CA ASP A 422 -2.00 -17.48 2.63
C ASP A 422 -1.11 -18.69 2.97
N LEU A 423 -0.28 -18.61 4.01
CA LEU A 423 0.63 -19.69 4.42
C LEU A 423 0.22 -20.30 5.76
N GLY A 424 -0.05 -19.46 6.75
CA GLY A 424 -0.35 -19.84 8.13
C GLY A 424 -1.07 -18.70 8.82
N ILE A 425 -0.67 -18.33 10.04
CA ILE A 425 -1.16 -17.12 10.70
C ILE A 425 -0.11 -16.64 11.70
N TYR A 426 0.03 -15.32 11.89
CA TYR A 426 1.15 -14.73 12.64
C TYR A 426 1.37 -15.29 14.06
N TYR A 427 0.31 -15.68 14.75
CA TYR A 427 0.40 -16.13 16.14
C TYR A 427 0.76 -17.62 16.28
N ASP A 428 0.79 -18.38 15.18
CA ASP A 428 0.99 -19.83 15.17
C ASP A 428 2.42 -20.15 14.74
N PRO A 429 3.35 -20.42 15.68
CA PRO A 429 4.74 -20.74 15.35
C PRO A 429 4.94 -22.20 14.93
N THR A 430 3.89 -23.04 14.90
CA THR A 430 4.04 -24.46 14.54
C THR A 430 4.27 -24.66 13.04
N ARG A 431 3.96 -23.64 12.23
CA ARG A 431 4.12 -23.65 10.77
C ARG A 431 4.55 -22.27 10.25
N PRO A 432 5.12 -22.19 9.04
CA PRO A 432 5.44 -20.91 8.41
C PRO A 432 4.22 -19.99 8.24
N SER A 433 4.40 -18.69 8.43
CA SER A 433 3.38 -17.67 8.13
C SER A 433 3.86 -16.67 7.07
N ARG A 434 2.91 -15.97 6.43
CA ARG A 434 3.24 -14.88 5.52
C ARG A 434 3.99 -13.76 6.24
N LEU A 435 3.68 -13.50 7.52
CA LEU A 435 4.42 -12.52 8.32
C LEU A 435 5.87 -12.94 8.53
N GLU A 436 6.15 -14.21 8.87
CA GLU A 436 7.54 -14.69 9.02
C GLU A 436 8.37 -14.48 7.74
N ARG A 437 7.78 -14.73 6.57
CA ARG A 437 8.45 -14.44 5.28
C ARG A 437 8.70 -12.95 5.09
N LEU A 438 7.73 -12.10 5.42
CA LEU A 438 7.87 -10.64 5.30
C LEU A 438 8.94 -10.08 6.24
N ILE A 439 9.07 -10.64 7.44
CA ILE A 439 10.15 -10.28 8.39
C ILE A 439 11.52 -10.69 7.83
N GLY A 440 11.63 -11.88 7.24
CA GLY A 440 12.88 -12.29 6.57
C GLY A 440 13.26 -11.36 5.41
N LEU A 441 12.28 -10.96 4.59
CA LEU A 441 12.49 -10.05 3.46
C LEU A 441 12.77 -8.60 3.88
N SER A 442 12.34 -8.18 5.06
CA SER A 442 12.51 -6.79 5.49
C SER A 442 13.96 -6.40 5.80
N VAL A 443 14.87 -7.38 5.91
CA VAL A 443 16.31 -7.13 5.99
C VAL A 443 16.84 -6.42 4.74
N GLY A 444 16.18 -6.60 3.58
CA GLY A 444 16.54 -5.98 2.30
C GLY A 444 15.83 -4.65 2.00
N LEU A 445 15.21 -4.00 2.99
CA LEU A 445 14.54 -2.71 2.78
C LEU A 445 15.53 -1.60 2.40
N THR A 446 15.05 -0.66 1.58
CA THR A 446 15.81 0.55 1.22
C THR A 446 15.87 1.54 2.39
N PRO A 447 16.84 2.46 2.42
CA PRO A 447 16.93 3.49 3.46
C PRO A 447 15.64 4.31 3.63
N SER A 448 14.98 4.71 2.53
CA SER A 448 13.71 5.44 2.61
C SER A 448 12.59 4.64 3.27
N GLU A 449 12.55 3.31 3.10
CA GLU A 449 11.54 2.45 3.73
C GLU A 449 11.80 2.19 5.21
N ILE A 450 13.09 2.11 5.59
CA ILE A 450 13.49 2.09 6.99
C ILE A 450 13.07 3.41 7.65
N GLN A 451 13.37 4.56 7.03
CA GLN A 451 12.98 5.88 7.54
C GLN A 451 11.45 6.06 7.63
N GLN A 452 10.68 5.52 6.68
CA GLN A 452 9.23 5.49 6.74
C GLN A 452 8.76 4.70 7.98
N SER A 453 9.37 3.54 8.22
CA SER A 453 9.04 2.68 9.36
C SER A 453 9.38 3.35 10.69
N GLU A 454 10.55 4.00 10.81
CA GLU A 454 10.93 4.80 11.97
C GLU A 454 9.95 5.95 12.23
N SER A 455 9.51 6.63 11.17
CA SER A 455 8.52 7.71 11.27
C SER A 455 7.17 7.20 11.77
N ILE A 456 6.75 6.00 11.33
CA ILE A 456 5.55 5.31 11.81
C ILE A 456 5.69 4.93 13.29
N ILE A 457 6.83 4.35 13.70
CA ILE A 457 7.11 4.03 15.11
C ILE A 457 7.02 5.30 15.96
N ALA A 458 7.69 6.37 15.53
CA ALA A 458 7.67 7.65 16.22
C ALA A 458 6.26 8.27 16.27
N ALA A 459 5.42 8.08 15.26
CA ALA A 459 4.03 8.54 15.27
C ALA A 459 3.17 7.74 16.26
N ILE A 460 3.28 6.41 16.25
CA ILE A 460 2.54 5.51 17.15
C ILE A 460 2.89 5.78 18.61
N THR A 461 4.18 5.91 18.92
CA THR A 461 4.67 6.14 20.28
C THR A 461 4.29 7.52 20.79
N ARG A 462 4.54 8.60 20.03
CA ARG A 462 4.17 9.97 20.45
C ARG A 462 2.68 10.15 20.68
N GLN A 463 1.84 9.48 19.91
CA GLN A 463 0.38 9.56 20.02
C GLN A 463 -0.21 8.53 21.01
N ASN A 464 0.64 7.79 21.74
CA ASN A 464 0.25 6.73 22.67
C ASN A 464 -0.74 5.72 22.06
N LEU A 465 -0.54 5.38 20.79
CA LEU A 465 -1.40 4.42 20.12
C LEU A 465 -1.07 2.98 20.57
N SER A 466 -2.13 2.21 20.81
CA SER A 466 -2.14 0.76 21.09
C SER A 466 -3.30 0.10 20.33
N LYS A 467 -3.36 -1.25 20.31
CA LYS A 467 -4.44 -1.99 19.65
C LYS A 467 -5.85 -1.56 20.08
N TYR A 468 -6.03 -1.16 21.33
CA TYR A 468 -7.34 -0.85 21.91
C TYR A 468 -7.50 0.60 22.37
N ASN A 469 -6.44 1.31 22.77
CA ASN A 469 -6.49 2.70 23.28
C ASN A 469 -7.56 2.88 24.39
N ILE A 470 -7.48 2.06 25.45
CA ILE A 470 -8.45 2.00 26.56
C ILE A 470 -7.72 2.03 27.90
N GLY A 471 -8.44 2.47 28.95
CA GLY A 471 -7.95 2.56 30.32
C GLY A 471 -7.71 4.01 30.74
N ARG A 472 -7.48 4.20 32.03
CA ARG A 472 -7.13 5.49 32.61
C ARG A 472 -5.66 5.78 32.40
N ASP A 473 -5.34 7.06 32.21
CA ASP A 473 -3.96 7.55 32.13
C ASP A 473 -3.18 7.41 33.46
N THR A 474 -3.88 7.20 34.57
CA THR A 474 -3.30 7.12 35.92
C THR A 474 -2.96 5.69 36.30
N TYR A 475 -1.75 5.49 36.83
CA TYR A 475 -1.27 4.26 37.44
C TYR A 475 -0.69 4.58 38.84
N PRO A 476 -0.61 3.59 39.76
CA PRO A 476 -0.07 3.82 41.11
C PRO A 476 1.41 4.21 41.06
N ASP A 477 1.90 4.91 42.09
CA ASP A 477 3.35 5.08 42.27
C ASP A 477 3.98 3.71 42.47
N LEU A 478 4.81 3.30 41.50
CA LEU A 478 5.43 1.99 41.47
C LEU A 478 6.70 1.92 42.34
N GLY A 479 7.13 3.03 42.94
CA GLY A 479 8.37 3.09 43.71
C GLY A 479 9.63 3.06 42.83
N LYS A 480 10.81 3.01 43.46
CA LYS A 480 12.12 3.03 42.78
C LYS A 480 12.72 1.62 42.69
N GLY A 481 13.36 1.30 41.57
CA GLY A 481 13.98 0.00 41.32
C GLY A 481 13.68 -0.51 39.91
N LEU A 482 14.09 -1.75 39.61
CA LEU A 482 13.74 -2.42 38.35
C LEU A 482 12.24 -2.74 38.34
N ARG A 483 11.50 -2.22 37.37
CA ARG A 483 10.06 -2.40 37.23
C ARG A 483 9.74 -3.31 36.05
N ILE A 484 9.01 -4.39 36.32
CA ILE A 484 8.65 -5.41 35.34
C ILE A 484 7.14 -5.41 35.13
N LEU A 485 6.71 -5.17 33.89
CA LEU A 485 5.31 -5.31 33.50
C LEU A 485 5.04 -6.75 33.06
N VAL A 486 4.05 -7.38 33.69
CA VAL A 486 3.52 -8.69 33.32
C VAL A 486 2.10 -8.52 32.77
N PRO A 487 1.89 -8.56 31.44
CA PRO A 487 0.57 -8.42 30.84
C PRO A 487 -0.17 -9.75 30.90
N GLY A 488 -1.29 -9.78 31.63
CA GLY A 488 -2.24 -10.87 31.61
C GLY A 488 -2.88 -11.03 30.24
N GLN A 489 -3.18 -12.28 29.90
CA GLN A 489 -3.75 -12.70 28.62
C GLN A 489 -5.01 -13.53 28.83
N VAL A 490 -5.76 -13.73 27.76
CA VAL A 490 -6.86 -14.70 27.75
C VAL A 490 -6.25 -16.09 27.58
N GLU A 491 -6.35 -16.96 28.59
CA GLU A 491 -5.61 -18.24 28.62
C GLU A 491 -6.03 -19.23 27.52
N ASP A 492 -7.27 -19.12 27.01
CA ASP A 492 -7.76 -19.87 25.85
C ASP A 492 -7.58 -19.11 24.52
N ASP A 493 -6.67 -18.14 24.44
CA ASP A 493 -6.34 -17.50 23.17
C ASP A 493 -5.62 -18.47 22.22
N ALA A 494 -5.87 -18.35 20.92
CA ALA A 494 -5.21 -19.17 19.91
C ALA A 494 -3.68 -18.98 19.92
N SER A 495 -3.22 -17.77 20.22
CA SER A 495 -1.79 -17.44 20.37
C SER A 495 -1.14 -18.17 21.55
N ILE A 496 -1.85 -18.42 22.66
CA ILE A 496 -1.33 -19.22 23.78
C ILE A 496 -1.36 -20.70 23.42
N ARG A 497 -2.48 -21.20 22.88
CA ARG A 497 -2.61 -22.63 22.54
C ARG A 497 -1.55 -23.12 21.56
N SER A 498 -1.19 -22.29 20.59
CA SER A 498 -0.19 -22.63 19.55
C SER A 498 1.21 -22.12 19.87
N GLY A 499 1.32 -21.01 20.60
CA GLY A 499 2.59 -20.35 20.86
C GLY A 499 3.26 -20.68 22.19
N CYS A 500 2.58 -21.39 23.11
CA CYS A 500 3.13 -21.72 24.41
C CYS A 500 3.27 -23.24 24.63
N SER A 501 4.43 -23.66 25.14
CA SER A 501 4.66 -25.01 25.67
C SER A 501 4.45 -25.03 27.19
N ASP A 502 5.42 -24.55 27.95
CA ASP A 502 5.53 -24.80 29.39
C ASP A 502 4.73 -23.79 30.22
N CYS A 503 4.73 -22.52 29.82
CA CYS A 503 3.99 -21.45 30.49
C CYS A 503 2.72 -21.11 29.70
N ARG A 504 1.54 -21.50 30.23
CA ARG A 504 0.23 -21.32 29.57
C ARG A 504 -0.81 -20.57 30.39
N THR A 505 -0.48 -20.17 31.62
CA THR A 505 -1.41 -19.48 32.52
C THR A 505 -0.83 -18.16 33.00
N ASN A 506 -1.69 -17.20 33.31
CA ASN A 506 -1.26 -15.91 33.84
C ASN A 506 -0.56 -16.05 35.19
N LEU A 507 -1.00 -17.01 36.02
CA LEU A 507 -0.39 -17.30 37.31
C LEU A 507 1.02 -17.90 37.16
N ASP A 508 1.24 -18.79 36.19
CA ASP A 508 2.58 -19.33 35.92
C ASP A 508 3.52 -18.25 35.37
N LEU A 509 3.03 -17.38 34.48
CA LEU A 509 3.80 -16.24 34.00
C LEU A 509 4.27 -15.33 35.16
N LEU A 510 3.37 -15.01 36.10
CA LEU A 510 3.71 -14.23 37.29
C LEU A 510 4.73 -14.94 38.19
N ARG A 511 4.54 -16.24 38.43
CA ARG A 511 5.47 -17.07 39.20
C ARG A 511 6.87 -17.04 38.61
N ARG A 512 6.98 -17.27 37.30
CA ARG A 512 8.25 -17.28 36.57
C ARG A 512 8.95 -15.92 36.59
N ALA A 513 8.19 -14.83 36.41
CA ALA A 513 8.73 -13.48 36.50
C ALA A 513 9.29 -13.19 37.90
N ARG A 514 8.57 -13.53 38.97
CA ARG A 514 9.06 -13.37 40.36
C ARG A 514 10.27 -14.26 40.66
N GLN A 515 10.28 -15.49 40.18
CA GLN A 515 11.40 -16.41 40.38
C GLN A 515 12.69 -15.89 39.70
N ALA A 516 12.57 -15.35 38.50
CA ALA A 516 13.71 -14.78 37.77
C ALA A 516 14.16 -13.42 38.33
N HIS A 517 13.23 -12.67 38.93
CA HIS A 517 13.49 -11.34 39.48
C HIS A 517 12.91 -11.18 40.90
N PRO A 518 13.56 -11.76 41.93
CA PRO A 518 13.05 -11.74 43.30
C PRO A 518 12.84 -10.34 43.87
N ASP A 519 13.74 -9.39 43.54
CA ASP A 519 13.77 -8.04 44.11
C ASP A 519 13.13 -6.97 43.22
N ALA A 520 12.66 -7.34 42.02
CA ALA A 520 12.04 -6.38 41.11
C ALA A 520 10.63 -6.02 41.55
N ILE A 521 10.18 -4.83 41.15
CA ILE A 521 8.79 -4.41 41.30
C ILE A 521 8.00 -5.01 40.13
N ILE A 522 7.13 -5.98 40.41
CA ILE A 522 6.30 -6.67 39.42
C ILE A 522 4.91 -6.04 39.38
N VAL A 523 4.56 -5.50 38.22
CA VAL A 523 3.26 -4.91 37.92
C VAL A 523 2.47 -5.87 37.05
N TYR A 524 1.44 -6.50 37.61
CA TYR A 524 0.52 -7.33 36.86
C TYR A 524 -0.58 -6.47 36.23
N LYS A 525 -0.71 -6.52 34.90
CA LYS A 525 -1.83 -5.91 34.17
C LYS A 525 -2.79 -6.98 33.67
N PRO A 526 -3.94 -7.25 34.34
CA PRO A 526 -4.88 -8.23 33.84
C PRO A 526 -5.46 -7.83 32.47
N HIS A 527 -5.80 -8.83 31.64
CA HIS A 527 -6.40 -8.54 30.32
C HIS A 527 -7.79 -7.89 30.48
N PRO A 528 -8.15 -6.84 29.72
CA PRO A 528 -9.42 -6.13 29.89
C PRO A 528 -10.67 -7.03 29.76
N ASP A 529 -10.66 -8.00 28.84
CA ASP A 529 -11.78 -8.95 28.73
C ASP A 529 -11.86 -9.95 29.91
N VAL A 530 -10.73 -10.21 30.58
CA VAL A 530 -10.69 -11.06 31.78
C VAL A 530 -11.16 -10.26 32.99
N GLU A 531 -10.76 -8.98 33.11
CA GLU A 531 -11.24 -8.06 34.15
C GLU A 531 -12.77 -7.93 34.13
N LYS A 532 -13.37 -7.92 32.93
CA LYS A 532 -14.82 -7.86 32.73
C LYS A 532 -15.53 -9.21 32.89
N GLY A 533 -14.81 -10.30 33.20
CA GLY A 533 -15.38 -11.64 33.33
C GLY A 533 -15.84 -12.29 32.02
N LEU A 534 -15.43 -11.76 30.86
CA LEU A 534 -15.88 -12.22 29.55
C LEU A 534 -15.09 -13.43 29.05
N ARG A 535 -13.86 -13.64 29.55
CA ARG A 535 -12.90 -14.62 29.05
C ARG A 535 -12.12 -15.30 30.18
N MET A 536 -11.49 -16.44 29.87
CA MET A 536 -10.68 -17.22 30.82
C MET A 536 -9.34 -16.54 31.11
N GLY A 537 -8.78 -16.79 32.30
CA GLY A 537 -7.49 -16.25 32.73
C GLY A 537 -7.52 -15.36 33.97
N ASN A 538 -8.64 -15.35 34.71
CA ASN A 538 -8.71 -14.60 35.96
C ASN A 538 -7.78 -15.23 37.01
N VAL A 539 -6.85 -14.44 37.55
CA VAL A 539 -6.02 -14.81 38.68
C VAL A 539 -6.65 -14.19 39.93
N ALA A 540 -6.91 -15.01 40.96
CA ALA A 540 -7.41 -14.51 42.23
C ALA A 540 -6.44 -13.48 42.82
N GLU A 541 -6.96 -12.39 43.37
CA GLU A 541 -6.15 -11.25 43.84
C GLU A 541 -5.11 -11.66 44.89
N VAL A 542 -5.52 -12.52 45.83
CA VAL A 542 -4.63 -13.11 46.85
C VAL A 542 -3.49 -13.92 46.21
N GLU A 543 -3.76 -14.65 45.12
CA GLU A 543 -2.71 -15.40 44.42
C GLU A 543 -1.80 -14.49 43.59
N ALA A 544 -2.35 -13.46 42.96
CA ALA A 544 -1.55 -12.49 42.19
C ALA A 544 -0.60 -11.72 43.10
N HIS A 545 -1.04 -11.27 44.29
CA HIS A 545 -0.21 -10.54 45.25
C HIS A 545 0.93 -11.35 45.86
N LYS A 546 0.92 -12.69 45.75
CA LYS A 546 2.08 -13.51 46.12
C LYS A 546 3.28 -13.28 45.20
N TYR A 547 3.06 -12.80 43.98
CA TYR A 547 4.09 -12.67 42.96
C TYR A 547 4.20 -11.25 42.39
N ALA A 548 3.12 -10.47 42.40
CA ALA A 548 3.07 -9.08 41.94
C ALA A 548 2.94 -8.09 43.11
N ASP A 549 3.72 -7.02 43.05
CA ASP A 549 3.64 -5.91 44.01
C ASP A 549 2.43 -5.01 43.71
N HIS A 550 2.11 -4.84 42.43
CA HIS A 550 0.96 -4.04 41.99
C HIS A 550 0.08 -4.80 40.99
N ILE A 551 -1.23 -4.63 41.11
CA ILE A 551 -2.22 -5.11 40.14
C ILE A 551 -2.88 -3.90 39.49
N ALA A 552 -2.52 -3.58 38.25
CA ALA A 552 -2.95 -2.38 37.55
C ALA A 552 -4.27 -2.60 36.78
N ARG A 553 -5.41 -2.51 37.46
CA ARG A 553 -6.73 -2.62 36.79
C ARG A 553 -7.13 -1.31 36.11
N ASP A 554 -7.93 -1.39 35.05
CA ASP A 554 -8.48 -0.22 34.33
C ASP A 554 -7.42 0.84 33.93
N THR A 555 -6.16 0.41 33.78
CA THR A 555 -5.03 1.28 33.45
C THR A 555 -4.67 1.13 31.98
N ASP A 556 -4.32 2.24 31.32
CA ASP A 556 -3.81 2.21 29.95
C ASP A 556 -2.49 1.42 29.89
N PRO A 557 -2.43 0.32 29.12
CA PRO A 557 -1.23 -0.50 29.02
C PRO A 557 -0.02 0.26 28.47
N THR A 558 -0.21 1.30 27.66
CA THR A 558 0.89 2.11 27.11
C THR A 558 1.60 2.90 28.20
N ARG A 559 0.84 3.45 29.17
CA ARG A 559 1.39 4.16 30.33
C ARG A 559 2.20 3.23 31.22
N LEU A 560 1.73 1.99 31.40
CA LEU A 560 2.45 0.98 32.16
C LEU A 560 3.74 0.54 31.47
N ILE A 561 3.73 0.41 30.14
CA ILE A 561 4.93 0.13 29.36
C ILE A 561 5.96 1.26 29.56
N ASP A 562 5.53 2.52 29.47
CA ASP A 562 6.42 3.67 29.66
C ASP A 562 7.01 3.72 31.08
N ALA A 563 6.20 3.39 32.09
CA ALA A 563 6.56 3.42 33.50
C ALA A 563 7.46 2.26 33.96
N CYS A 564 7.44 1.13 33.23
CA CYS A 564 8.25 -0.06 33.52
C CYS A 564 9.52 -0.10 32.67
N ASP A 565 10.53 -0.84 33.11
CA ASP A 565 11.82 -0.96 32.41
C ASP A 565 11.83 -2.17 31.46
N HIS A 566 11.11 -3.24 31.84
CA HIS A 566 11.17 -4.53 31.16
C HIS A 566 9.79 -5.21 31.14
N ILE A 567 9.51 -5.98 30.08
CA ILE A 567 8.23 -6.66 29.91
C ILE A 567 8.45 -8.17 29.92
N TRP A 568 7.66 -8.90 30.72
CA TRP A 568 7.64 -10.37 30.75
C TRP A 568 6.30 -10.88 30.24
N THR A 569 6.29 -11.51 29.08
CA THR A 569 5.05 -11.92 28.39
C THR A 569 5.12 -13.36 27.91
N MET A 570 3.95 -14.00 27.72
CA MET A 570 3.90 -15.25 26.94
C MET A 570 3.88 -14.91 25.46
N THR A 571 2.75 -14.42 24.96
CA THR A 571 2.53 -14.16 23.51
C THR A 571 1.78 -12.86 23.24
N SER A 572 1.60 -12.01 24.27
CA SER A 572 0.81 -10.79 24.18
C SER A 572 1.33 -9.83 23.11
N LEU A 573 0.43 -9.14 22.41
CA LEU A 573 0.83 -8.04 21.52
C LEU A 573 1.56 -6.92 22.28
N LEU A 574 1.34 -6.78 23.59
CA LEU A 574 2.00 -5.76 24.41
C LEU A 574 3.53 -5.89 24.39
N GLY A 575 4.09 -7.09 24.18
CA GLY A 575 5.53 -7.24 23.99
C GLY A 575 6.03 -6.54 22.72
N PHE A 576 5.31 -6.64 21.60
CA PHE A 576 5.66 -5.86 20.40
C PHE A 576 5.48 -4.36 20.62
N GLU A 577 4.40 -3.93 21.28
CA GLU A 577 4.17 -2.51 21.60
C GLU A 577 5.26 -1.94 22.52
N ALA A 578 5.85 -2.77 23.38
CA ALA A 578 6.99 -2.44 24.22
C ALA A 578 8.30 -2.32 23.43
N LEU A 579 8.55 -3.22 22.47
CA LEU A 579 9.68 -3.08 21.53
C LEU A 579 9.61 -1.76 20.77
N LEU A 580 8.42 -1.37 20.28
CA LEU A 580 8.24 -0.08 19.59
C LEU A 580 8.60 1.13 20.47
N ARG A 581 8.54 0.99 21.81
CA ARG A 581 8.88 2.01 22.82
C ARG A 581 10.30 1.86 23.36
N GLY A 582 11.12 1.01 22.76
CA GLY A 582 12.51 0.78 23.17
C GLY A 582 12.66 0.07 24.51
N LYS A 583 11.63 -0.68 24.96
CA LYS A 583 11.69 -1.49 26.17
C LYS A 583 12.17 -2.89 25.86
N SER A 584 12.92 -3.47 26.78
CA SER A 584 13.35 -4.88 26.70
C SER A 584 12.18 -5.81 26.98
N VAL A 585 12.19 -7.00 26.36
CA VAL A 585 11.06 -7.95 26.40
C VAL A 585 11.59 -9.38 26.53
N THR A 586 11.12 -10.09 27.55
CA THR A 586 11.32 -11.52 27.73
C THR A 586 10.05 -12.29 27.36
N CYS A 587 10.19 -13.31 26.50
CA CYS A 587 9.09 -14.14 26.00
C CYS A 587 9.16 -15.57 26.57
N LEU A 588 8.09 -15.99 27.27
CA LEU A 588 7.89 -17.36 27.77
C LEU A 588 7.05 -18.22 26.81
N GLY A 589 6.51 -17.61 25.75
CA GLY A 589 5.99 -18.29 24.59
C GLY A 589 6.71 -17.81 23.32
N VAL A 590 6.17 -18.16 22.16
CA VAL A 590 6.76 -17.83 20.85
C VAL A 590 5.80 -16.95 20.05
N PRO A 591 5.63 -15.67 20.41
CA PRO A 591 4.87 -14.72 19.61
C PRO A 591 5.55 -14.43 18.27
N PHE A 592 4.86 -13.75 17.35
CA PHE A 592 5.39 -13.45 16.01
C PHE A 592 6.71 -12.65 16.00
N TYR A 593 6.97 -11.89 17.06
CA TYR A 593 8.15 -11.02 17.20
C TYR A 593 9.31 -11.67 17.96
N ALA A 594 9.16 -12.91 18.47
CA ALA A 594 10.24 -13.65 19.14
C ALA A 594 11.10 -14.44 18.15
N GLY A 595 12.39 -14.67 18.48
CA GLY A 595 13.32 -15.47 17.67
C GLY A 595 14.03 -14.67 16.58
N TRP A 596 13.89 -13.35 16.56
CA TRP A 596 14.50 -12.46 15.56
C TRP A 596 15.69 -11.67 16.11
N GLY A 597 16.10 -11.90 17.37
CA GLY A 597 17.19 -11.19 18.03
C GLY A 597 16.80 -9.83 18.62
N LEU A 598 15.51 -9.59 18.83
CA LEU A 598 14.97 -8.34 19.43
C LEU A 598 14.34 -8.58 20.81
N THR A 599 14.30 -9.82 21.28
CA THR A 599 13.70 -10.24 22.55
C THR A 599 14.60 -11.26 23.23
N ASP A 600 14.44 -11.44 24.54
CA ASP A 600 15.03 -12.58 25.25
C ASP A 600 14.04 -13.74 25.24
N GLU A 601 14.39 -14.87 24.63
CA GLU A 601 13.50 -16.03 24.52
C GLU A 601 13.78 -17.08 25.61
N LEU A 602 12.75 -17.39 26.41
CA LEU A 602 12.77 -18.51 27.36
C LEU A 602 12.06 -19.75 26.82
N ALA A 603 11.30 -19.60 25.73
CA ALA A 603 10.74 -20.71 24.97
C ALA A 603 11.58 -20.98 23.71
N PRO A 604 11.72 -22.25 23.29
CA PRO A 604 12.46 -22.59 22.07
C PRO A 604 11.76 -22.01 20.83
N THR A 605 12.47 -21.20 20.06
CA THR A 605 11.94 -20.61 18.83
C THR A 605 12.23 -21.44 17.59
N PRO A 606 11.38 -21.41 16.55
CA PRO A 606 11.62 -22.14 15.32
C PRO A 606 12.94 -21.74 14.63
N GLU A 607 13.74 -22.74 14.22
CA GLU A 607 15.04 -22.52 13.53
C GLU A 607 14.91 -21.68 12.25
N ARG A 608 13.74 -21.73 11.59
CA ARG A 608 13.45 -20.93 10.39
C ARG A 608 13.43 -19.42 10.64
N ARG A 609 13.38 -18.95 11.90
CA ARG A 609 13.52 -17.53 12.26
C ARG A 609 15.00 -17.15 12.39
N SER A 610 15.72 -17.25 11.29
CA SER A 610 17.17 -17.03 11.25
C SER A 610 17.58 -15.59 10.91
N ALA A 611 16.68 -14.81 10.31
CA ALA A 611 16.96 -13.41 9.99
C ALA A 611 17.14 -12.56 11.28
N ARG A 612 17.84 -11.43 11.15
CA ARG A 612 18.09 -10.48 12.24
C ARG A 612 17.67 -9.07 11.82
N PRO A 613 16.36 -8.80 11.70
CA PRO A 613 15.86 -7.47 11.35
C PRO A 613 16.14 -6.48 12.49
N THR A 614 16.40 -5.23 12.13
CA THR A 614 16.27 -4.10 13.07
C THR A 614 14.80 -3.92 13.49
N LEU A 615 14.54 -3.17 14.56
CA LEU A 615 13.18 -2.84 15.00
C LEU A 615 12.35 -2.17 13.88
N ALA A 616 12.96 -1.26 13.11
CA ALA A 616 12.31 -0.61 11.99
C ALA A 616 11.91 -1.61 10.88
N GLN A 617 12.77 -2.57 10.58
CA GLN A 617 12.49 -3.63 9.60
C GLN A 617 11.42 -4.62 10.10
N LEU A 618 11.42 -4.98 11.38
CA LEU A 618 10.34 -5.75 11.99
C LEU A 618 9.02 -4.96 11.90
N ALA A 619 9.02 -3.69 12.28
CA ALA A 619 7.85 -2.82 12.23
C ALA A 619 7.32 -2.66 10.79
N HIS A 620 8.19 -2.57 9.79
CA HIS A 620 7.77 -2.56 8.39
C HIS A 620 6.96 -3.81 8.03
N ALA A 621 7.49 -5.01 8.33
CA ALA A 621 6.79 -6.25 8.04
C ALA A 621 5.45 -6.33 8.79
N VAL A 622 5.44 -5.94 10.06
CA VAL A 622 4.29 -6.07 10.96
C VAL A 622 3.21 -5.00 10.71
N LEU A 623 3.57 -3.76 10.40
CA LEU A 623 2.65 -2.62 10.31
C LEU A 623 2.42 -2.11 8.88
N ILE A 624 3.23 -2.50 7.90
CA ILE A 624 3.09 -2.03 6.51
C ILE A 624 2.86 -3.22 5.58
N GLY A 625 3.76 -4.19 5.61
CA GLY A 625 3.75 -5.31 4.66
C GLY A 625 2.66 -6.35 4.91
N TYR A 626 2.38 -6.69 6.16
CA TYR A 626 1.46 -7.78 6.50
C TYR A 626 -0.02 -7.37 6.58
N PRO A 627 -0.42 -6.37 7.39
CA PRO A 627 -1.81 -5.95 7.49
C PRO A 627 -2.29 -5.22 6.23
N ARG A 628 -3.61 -5.28 6.03
CA ARG A 628 -4.36 -4.44 5.10
C ARG A 628 -5.14 -3.42 5.92
N TYR A 629 -5.06 -2.15 5.51
CA TYR A 629 -5.80 -1.07 6.14
C TYR A 629 -6.91 -0.55 5.22
N HIS A 630 -8.01 -0.13 5.84
CA HIS A 630 -9.17 0.37 5.12
C HIS A 630 -9.69 1.65 5.78
N ASP A 631 -9.72 2.76 5.03
CA ASP A 631 -10.22 4.02 5.54
C ASP A 631 -11.76 4.00 5.53
N PRO A 632 -12.43 4.10 6.69
CA PRO A 632 -13.89 4.11 6.77
C PRO A 632 -14.52 5.37 6.17
N VAL A 633 -13.74 6.45 6.02
CA VAL A 633 -14.23 7.73 5.47
C VAL A 633 -14.35 7.66 3.95
N THR A 634 -13.28 7.25 3.27
CA THR A 634 -13.28 7.11 1.81
C THR A 634 -13.79 5.75 1.33
N ASN A 635 -13.95 4.78 2.24
CA ASN A 635 -14.28 3.38 1.94
C ASN A 635 -13.30 2.76 0.92
N ALA A 636 -12.01 2.93 1.15
CA ALA A 636 -10.96 2.47 0.25
C ALA A 636 -9.76 1.87 1.01
N PRO A 637 -9.03 0.92 0.39
CA PRO A 637 -7.73 0.48 0.90
C PRO A 637 -6.78 1.68 1.03
N CYS A 638 -6.07 1.78 2.15
CA CYS A 638 -5.22 2.92 2.48
C CYS A 638 -3.91 2.46 3.13
N PRO A 639 -2.87 3.31 3.18
CA PRO A 639 -1.65 3.00 3.90
C PRO A 639 -1.81 3.25 5.41
N VAL A 640 -0.90 2.70 6.22
CA VAL A 640 -1.00 2.70 7.69
C VAL A 640 -1.05 4.11 8.30
N GLU A 641 -0.35 5.07 7.69
CA GLU A 641 -0.29 6.46 8.11
C GLU A 641 -1.69 7.08 8.12
N VAL A 642 -2.56 6.70 7.17
CA VAL A 642 -3.95 7.18 7.15
C VAL A 642 -4.68 6.67 8.38
N VAL A 643 -4.50 5.39 8.75
CA VAL A 643 -5.15 4.82 9.94
C VAL A 643 -4.61 5.42 11.23
N ILE A 644 -3.31 5.70 11.32
CA ILE A 644 -2.71 6.44 12.45
C ILE A 644 -3.39 7.80 12.61
N ASP A 645 -3.56 8.55 11.51
CA ASP A 645 -4.26 9.84 11.55
C ASP A 645 -5.73 9.69 11.91
N ARG A 646 -6.42 8.65 11.43
CA ARG A 646 -7.82 8.39 11.79
C ARG A 646 -7.98 8.06 13.27
N LEU A 647 -7.08 7.25 13.84
CA LEU A 647 -7.09 6.90 15.25
C LEU A 647 -6.81 8.11 16.14
N THR A 648 -5.93 9.00 15.69
CA THR A 648 -5.50 10.18 16.47
C THR A 648 -6.50 11.33 16.36
N HIS A 649 -6.90 11.71 15.14
CA HIS A 649 -7.62 12.95 14.87
C HIS A 649 -8.95 12.76 14.11
N GLY A 650 -9.14 11.59 13.48
CA GLY A 650 -10.22 11.39 12.52
C GLY A 650 -11.54 10.90 13.12
N PRO A 651 -12.64 10.99 12.34
CA PRO A 651 -13.88 10.32 12.69
C PRO A 651 -13.68 8.80 12.65
N LEU A 652 -13.98 8.13 13.76
CA LEU A 652 -13.94 6.67 13.85
C LEU A 652 -15.28 6.03 13.52
N PRO A 653 -15.29 4.81 12.95
CA PRO A 653 -16.52 4.09 12.67
C PRO A 653 -17.20 3.77 14.00
N ARG A 654 -18.43 4.27 14.16
CA ARG A 654 -19.24 3.98 15.35
C ARG A 654 -20.03 2.69 15.12
N PRO A 655 -20.19 1.83 16.14
CA PRO A 655 -21.08 0.67 16.02
C PRO A 655 -22.50 1.16 15.72
N GLY A 656 -23.14 0.55 14.73
CA GLY A 656 -24.54 0.84 14.38
C GLY A 656 -25.50 0.48 15.52
N PRO A 657 -26.76 0.95 15.50
CA PRO A 657 -27.71 0.76 16.59
C PRO A 657 -27.90 -0.72 16.97
N GLY A 658 -27.99 -1.61 15.98
CA GLY A 658 -28.11 -3.06 16.19
C GLY A 658 -26.86 -3.70 16.80
N ASN A 659 -25.66 -3.25 16.41
CA ASN A 659 -24.41 -3.70 17.05
C ASN A 659 -24.32 -3.20 18.49
N ARG A 660 -24.76 -1.98 18.79
CA ARG A 660 -24.80 -1.51 20.18
C ARG A 660 -25.73 -2.35 21.05
N LEU A 661 -26.90 -2.71 20.53
CA LEU A 661 -27.83 -3.59 21.23
C LEU A 661 -27.22 -5.00 21.43
N LEU A 662 -26.60 -5.56 20.40
CA LEU A 662 -25.93 -6.87 20.48
C LEU A 662 -24.75 -6.86 21.46
N ALA A 663 -23.93 -5.81 21.46
CA ALA A 663 -22.82 -5.65 22.40
C ALA A 663 -23.32 -5.52 23.85
N LYS A 664 -24.40 -4.75 24.06
CA LYS A 664 -25.07 -4.65 25.36
C LYS A 664 -25.64 -6.00 25.82
N LEU A 665 -26.30 -6.73 24.93
CA LEU A 665 -26.82 -8.06 25.23
C LEU A 665 -25.68 -9.04 25.54
N GLN A 666 -24.58 -9.01 24.78
CA GLN A 666 -23.38 -9.80 25.08
C GLN A 666 -22.81 -9.48 26.47
N GLY A 667 -22.74 -8.20 26.85
CA GLY A 667 -22.33 -7.78 28.19
C GLY A 667 -23.28 -8.29 29.28
N VAL A 668 -24.60 -8.17 29.08
CA VAL A 668 -25.63 -8.60 30.04
C VAL A 668 -25.65 -10.13 30.21
N PHE A 669 -25.51 -10.89 29.13
CA PHE A 669 -25.46 -12.36 29.20
C PHE A 669 -24.13 -12.85 29.76
N ALA A 670 -23.02 -12.16 29.49
CA ALA A 670 -21.74 -12.48 30.11
C ALA A 670 -21.73 -12.20 31.62
N SER A 671 -22.37 -11.12 32.09
CA SER A 671 -22.56 -10.86 33.53
C SER A 671 -23.47 -11.87 34.23
N ARG A 672 -24.25 -12.65 33.46
CA ARG A 672 -25.10 -13.74 33.98
C ARG A 672 -24.48 -15.11 33.79
N ALA A 673 -23.28 -15.24 33.22
CA ALA A 673 -22.64 -16.54 32.96
C ALA A 673 -22.38 -17.36 34.25
N ALA A 674 -22.30 -16.72 35.42
CA ALA A 674 -22.21 -17.39 36.72
C ALA A 674 -23.51 -18.09 37.17
N LEU A 675 -24.66 -17.78 36.56
CA LEU A 675 -25.95 -18.42 36.85
C LEU A 675 -26.23 -19.65 35.95
N TRP A 676 -25.36 -19.92 34.98
CA TRP A 676 -25.50 -20.97 33.97
C TRP A 676 -24.26 -21.88 33.87
N ARG A 677 -23.32 -21.76 34.81
CA ARG A 677 -22.15 -22.65 34.96
C ARG A 677 -22.31 -23.54 36.16
#